data_AF-A0A139TNK1-F1
#
_entry.id   AF-A0A139TNK1-F1
#
_cell.length_a   1.000
_cell.length_b   1.000
_cell.length_c   1.000
_cell.angle_alpha   90.00
_cell.angle_beta   90.00
_cell.angle_gamma   90.00
#
_symmetry.space_group_name_H-M   'P 1'
#
loop_
_entity.id
_entity.type
_entity.pdbx_description
1 polymer ?
#
loop_
_entity_poly.entity_id
_entity_poly.type
_entity_poly.pdbx_seq_one_letter_code
_entity_poly.pdbx_strand_id
1 'polypeptide(L)'
;MPRCPASFLMDAVVDHQGALWAASENQGLWRLVPGGSWQYMSKTPGFPRNSPNIYALAVDGQGRVWAGTAHEGVAVWNGREWKAYNRLNGLIGDRVFDIQVSPETGDVAVATSGGLSIYSPTEKIWTAVSRAEGLAENQIESLAFMAGGALVAGYQCGGVGISTPESGWKKWNNTQSPWHWDEGRRMHQPGEMYGTGLPSNLCNAVAAAGTRHVWVATSCGLAWLREGKWFYTRGKDAAAKNKGIYGGLPSVFRKTGFPSEIGKPDILPEDYVTALLPCREGLWVGFRKEGAVLVDPAGMKVIKRSLDRQRNDRAKWVRSFVVLPGGDVYACTNGGGLQKVGETAKYRVQGAAASTPPHPREAPVERLRNAGGMEEGGNSSGTGVVYVGEDWATRGDWCGHYGQDQALLCAVNAPLSNTYFSTRYPDWRQPGAVPKGEKILEVDIRGYMGPHKRKKDFLRAWCHRPSWPENRNVLYCPEVGTRTEAEWDDHGEAYESTFDGPNVWIVTDIPEGLHEVALYFYNPNGREGNNGYRDFLLEARTWKPKYPGLVNFLIQGNRMRFLQGKEPPQGAWGRNMDKRKEEIFDQQGKPVEARTRVKDFAGNGVYKRFLVKGPVSCGFTVRRNASFNTIVNGVFVTRLDGKYDTLPILASRDPYIPSVNGLSAGGDLPMDVLSLWSGAFTDYLPSPSRWDRGERDRLRAYRSMQKHLMPRAENVQHRELLRVWQFSLKLWDGDLRNAFDKACIRSWNELQERSVIYRSREWRPNSPNVLPLSREELSQMAARGIDWKQYLPGSASRPQMSLEELKRFLKEAPPQQPENNDEE
;
A
#
# COMPACT_ATOMS: atom_id res chain seq x y z
N MET A 1 4.18 -1.57 37.31
CA MET A 1 3.29 -1.64 36.14
C MET A 1 3.20 -3.09 35.68
N PRO A 2 2.00 -3.70 35.53
CA PRO A 2 1.87 -5.05 34.98
C PRO A 2 2.32 -5.12 33.51
N ARG A 3 2.82 -6.28 33.07
CA ARG A 3 3.24 -6.50 31.68
C ARG A 3 2.06 -6.32 30.70
N CYS A 4 2.28 -5.57 29.63
CA CYS A 4 1.28 -5.41 28.56
C CYS A 4 1.05 -6.76 27.85
N PRO A 5 -0.22 -7.15 27.60
CA PRO A 5 -0.54 -8.37 26.84
C PRO A 5 -0.07 -8.34 25.38
N ALA A 6 0.04 -7.15 24.79
CA ALA A 6 0.55 -6.98 23.44
C ALA A 6 2.09 -6.82 23.42
N SER A 7 2.74 -7.44 22.44
CA SER A 7 4.20 -7.42 22.28
C SER A 7 4.68 -6.55 21.12
N PHE A 8 3.91 -6.43 20.04
CA PHE A 8 4.22 -5.60 18.87
C PHE A 8 3.57 -4.23 19.02
N LEU A 9 4.14 -3.39 19.89
CA LEU A 9 3.59 -2.08 20.19
C LEU A 9 4.04 -1.06 19.16
N MET A 10 3.07 -0.33 18.61
CA MET A 10 3.30 0.72 17.61
C MET A 10 3.36 2.09 18.27
N ASP A 11 2.46 2.33 19.24
CA ASP A 11 2.37 3.61 19.93
C ASP A 11 1.83 3.48 21.36
N ALA A 12 2.09 4.47 22.20
CA ALA A 12 1.51 4.58 23.52
C ALA A 12 1.36 6.03 23.98
N VAL A 13 0.28 6.30 24.71
CA VAL A 13 -0.01 7.64 25.26
C VAL A 13 -0.63 7.53 26.65
N VAL A 14 -0.44 8.54 27.48
CA VAL A 14 -1.11 8.67 28.78
C VAL A 14 -2.27 9.65 28.64
N ASP A 15 -3.48 9.22 29.00
CA ASP A 15 -4.65 10.10 29.00
C ASP A 15 -4.64 11.08 30.18
N HIS A 16 -5.56 12.06 30.16
CA HIS A 16 -5.69 13.04 31.24
C HIS A 16 -6.01 12.39 32.60
N GLN A 17 -6.58 11.18 32.63
CA GLN A 17 -6.84 10.45 33.87
C GLN A 17 -5.63 9.65 34.37
N GLY A 18 -4.49 9.73 33.67
CA GLY A 18 -3.28 8.98 33.97
C GLY A 18 -3.31 7.52 33.52
N ALA A 19 -4.32 7.10 32.74
CA ALA A 19 -4.34 5.76 32.18
C ALA A 19 -3.40 5.68 30.97
N LEU A 20 -2.61 4.62 30.92
CA LEU A 20 -1.71 4.30 29.81
C LEU A 20 -2.47 3.55 28.72
N TRP A 21 -2.41 4.05 27.50
CA TRP A 21 -2.96 3.40 26.31
C TRP A 21 -1.81 2.88 25.47
N ALA A 22 -1.94 1.65 24.95
CA ALA A 22 -0.93 1.00 24.13
C ALA A 22 -1.58 0.43 22.87
N ALA A 23 -1.19 0.98 21.72
CA ALA A 23 -1.58 0.54 20.39
C ALA A 23 -0.64 -0.56 19.91
N SER A 24 -1.20 -1.56 19.24
CA SER A 24 -0.43 -2.69 18.76
C SER A 24 -0.78 -3.09 17.34
N GLU A 25 0.17 -3.76 16.71
CA GLU A 25 -0.06 -4.48 15.48
C GLU A 25 -0.60 -5.89 15.81
N ASN A 26 -1.74 -6.25 15.21
CA ASN A 26 -2.45 -7.53 15.30
C ASN A 26 -3.02 -7.90 16.67
N GLN A 27 -2.84 -7.07 17.71
CA GLN A 27 -3.36 -7.32 19.06
C GLN A 27 -4.27 -6.20 19.57
N GLY A 28 -4.68 -5.26 18.70
CA GLY A 28 -5.61 -4.16 18.99
C GLY A 28 -5.09 -3.10 19.97
N LEU A 29 -6.02 -2.49 20.70
CA LEU A 29 -5.76 -1.39 21.63
C LEU A 29 -5.96 -1.83 23.08
N TRP A 30 -5.01 -1.49 23.94
CA TRP A 30 -5.03 -1.82 25.36
C TRP A 30 -4.98 -0.57 26.24
N ARG A 31 -5.69 -0.59 27.37
CA ARG A 31 -5.70 0.49 28.37
C ARG A 31 -5.32 -0.05 29.75
N LEU A 32 -4.48 0.67 30.47
CA LEU A 32 -4.10 0.39 31.85
C LEU A 32 -4.39 1.61 32.72
N VAL A 33 -5.39 1.51 33.58
CA VAL A 33 -5.67 2.53 34.61
C VAL A 33 -4.65 2.43 35.76
N PRO A 34 -4.31 3.53 36.45
CA PRO A 34 -3.40 3.49 37.60
C PRO A 34 -3.86 2.46 38.65
N GLY A 35 -2.95 1.57 39.05
CA GLY A 35 -3.21 0.51 40.03
C GLY A 35 -4.10 -0.66 39.53
N GLY A 36 -4.57 -0.63 38.28
CA GLY A 36 -5.46 -1.65 37.73
C GLY A 36 -4.76 -2.72 36.87
N SER A 37 -5.57 -3.43 36.07
CA SER A 37 -5.14 -4.40 35.07
C SER A 37 -5.35 -3.87 33.64
N TRP A 38 -4.68 -4.50 32.67
CA TRP A 38 -4.86 -4.19 31.26
C TRP A 38 -6.27 -4.55 30.77
N GLN A 39 -6.90 -3.63 30.04
CA GLN A 39 -8.23 -3.75 29.46
C GLN A 39 -8.11 -3.75 27.93
N TYR A 40 -8.73 -4.73 27.27
CA TYR A 40 -8.80 -4.78 25.82
C TYR A 40 -9.92 -3.86 25.31
N MET A 41 -9.55 -2.79 24.61
CA MET A 41 -10.46 -1.70 24.24
C MET A 41 -11.06 -1.87 22.84
N SER A 42 -10.44 -2.65 21.96
CA SER A 42 -10.95 -2.85 20.59
C SER A 42 -12.24 -3.69 20.51
N LYS A 43 -12.62 -4.39 21.58
CA LYS A 43 -13.92 -5.10 21.64
C LYS A 43 -15.10 -4.18 21.99
N THR A 44 -14.82 -2.98 22.49
CA THR A 44 -15.83 -2.04 22.96
C THR A 44 -16.69 -1.54 21.79
N PRO A 45 -18.02 -1.39 21.96
CA PRO A 45 -18.89 -0.88 20.91
C PRO A 45 -18.40 0.45 20.31
N GLY A 46 -18.58 0.60 18.99
CA GLY A 46 -18.15 1.76 18.21
C GLY A 46 -16.70 1.70 17.71
N PHE A 47 -15.88 0.75 18.17
CA PHE A 47 -14.53 0.58 17.65
C PHE A 47 -14.53 -0.14 16.27
N PRO A 48 -13.69 0.26 15.30
CA PRO A 48 -13.56 -0.42 14.01
C PRO A 48 -13.06 -1.87 14.16
N ARG A 49 -13.88 -2.85 13.78
CA ARG A 49 -13.62 -4.28 14.05
C ARG A 49 -12.79 -4.98 12.97
N ASN A 50 -12.66 -4.40 11.77
CA ASN A 50 -11.96 -5.03 10.65
C ASN A 50 -10.50 -4.57 10.52
N SER A 51 -10.04 -3.67 11.40
CA SER A 51 -8.69 -3.14 11.45
C SER A 51 -8.06 -3.34 12.84
N PRO A 52 -7.55 -4.55 13.14
CA PRO A 52 -6.94 -4.86 14.44
C PRO A 52 -5.57 -4.18 14.65
N ASN A 53 -5.05 -3.51 13.62
CA ASN A 53 -3.75 -2.83 13.59
C ASN A 53 -3.95 -1.35 13.90
N ILE A 54 -3.40 -0.90 15.03
CA ILE A 54 -3.48 0.48 15.51
C ILE A 54 -2.07 1.06 15.50
N TYR A 55 -1.88 2.17 14.79
CA TYR A 55 -0.55 2.71 14.50
C TYR A 55 -0.22 4.02 15.22
N ALA A 56 -1.23 4.81 15.58
CA ALA A 56 -1.05 6.12 16.18
C ALA A 56 -2.06 6.36 17.31
N LEU A 57 -1.60 7.03 18.36
CA LEU A 57 -2.42 7.45 19.50
C LEU A 57 -2.16 8.92 19.81
N ALA A 58 -3.23 9.63 20.15
CA ALA A 58 -3.13 10.97 20.69
C ALA A 58 -4.22 11.24 21.73
N VAL A 59 -3.95 12.20 22.61
CA VAL A 59 -4.92 12.70 23.59
C VAL A 59 -5.11 14.18 23.32
N ASP A 60 -6.34 14.58 23.05
CA ASP A 60 -6.63 15.98 22.76
C ASP A 60 -6.90 16.81 24.03
N GLY A 61 -6.97 18.14 23.87
CA GLY A 61 -7.22 19.07 24.97
C GLY A 61 -8.56 18.87 25.68
N GLN A 62 -9.50 18.09 25.13
CA GLN A 62 -10.78 17.74 25.76
C GLN A 62 -10.71 16.40 26.52
N GLY A 63 -9.54 15.74 26.54
CA GLY A 63 -9.32 14.45 27.18
C GLY A 63 -9.84 13.26 26.38
N ARG A 64 -10.12 13.43 25.08
CA ARG A 64 -10.52 12.32 24.20
C ARG A 64 -9.27 11.58 23.72
N VAL A 65 -9.38 10.27 23.57
CA VAL A 65 -8.29 9.43 23.05
C VAL A 65 -8.58 9.09 21.58
N TRP A 66 -7.64 9.43 20.71
CA TRP A 66 -7.70 9.20 19.28
C TRP A 66 -6.83 8.00 18.93
N ALA A 67 -7.37 7.05 18.17
CA ALA A 67 -6.69 5.84 17.75
C ALA A 67 -6.73 5.67 16.24
N GLY A 68 -5.57 5.81 15.58
CA GLY A 68 -5.40 5.67 14.15
C GLY A 68 -5.26 4.20 13.73
N THR A 69 -6.07 3.77 12.77
CA THR A 69 -6.12 2.38 12.28
C THR A 69 -5.39 2.21 10.94
N ALA A 70 -5.16 0.96 10.53
CA ALA A 70 -4.50 0.63 9.28
C ALA A 70 -5.30 0.97 8.01
N HIS A 71 -6.64 0.95 8.08
CA HIS A 71 -7.52 1.10 6.90
C HIS A 71 -8.99 1.43 7.21
N GLU A 72 -9.35 1.78 8.44
CA GLU A 72 -10.72 2.21 8.82
C GLU A 72 -10.76 3.63 9.42
N GLY A 73 -9.69 4.41 9.20
CA GLY A 73 -9.56 5.79 9.69
C GLY A 73 -9.19 5.88 11.17
N VAL A 74 -9.80 6.82 11.91
CA VAL A 74 -9.55 7.07 13.34
C VAL A 74 -10.76 6.68 14.17
N ALA A 75 -10.55 6.01 15.30
CA ALA A 75 -11.54 5.84 16.36
C ALA A 75 -11.28 6.85 17.49
N VAL A 76 -12.31 7.55 17.95
CA VAL A 76 -12.21 8.53 19.04
C VAL A 76 -13.00 8.05 20.25
N TRP A 77 -12.34 7.92 21.40
CA TRP A 77 -12.95 7.58 22.69
C TRP A 77 -13.22 8.86 23.47
N ASN A 78 -14.47 9.08 23.86
CA ASN A 78 -14.84 10.26 24.64
C ASN A 78 -14.88 10.04 26.16
N GLY A 79 -14.45 8.87 26.64
CA GLY A 79 -14.60 8.46 28.05
C GLY A 79 -15.71 7.45 28.28
N ARG A 80 -16.65 7.29 27.33
CA ARG A 80 -17.81 6.39 27.43
C ARG A 80 -17.95 5.45 26.24
N GLU A 81 -17.76 5.95 25.02
CA GLU A 81 -17.97 5.19 23.79
C GLU A 81 -16.96 5.61 22.70
N TRP A 82 -16.85 4.75 21.68
CA TRP A 82 -16.05 5.01 20.49
C TRP A 82 -16.90 5.58 19.37
N LYS A 83 -16.32 6.47 18.56
CA LYS A 83 -16.85 6.87 17.26
C LYS A 83 -15.75 6.83 16.19
N ALA A 84 -16.05 6.25 15.04
CA ALA A 84 -15.12 6.14 13.92
C ALA A 84 -15.26 7.30 12.91
N TYR A 85 -14.12 7.77 12.42
CA TYR A 85 -13.99 8.80 11.38
C TYR A 85 -13.11 8.27 10.25
N ASN A 86 -13.60 8.32 9.02
CA ASN A 86 -12.94 7.78 7.82
C ASN A 86 -13.21 8.68 6.60
N ARG A 87 -12.89 8.19 5.39
CA ARG A 87 -13.18 8.89 4.12
C ARG A 87 -14.65 9.20 3.88
N LEU A 88 -15.60 8.70 4.66
CA LEU A 88 -17.03 9.03 4.51
C LEU A 88 -17.45 10.26 5.30
N ASN A 89 -16.81 10.54 6.44
CA ASN A 89 -17.36 11.46 7.44
C ASN A 89 -16.35 12.41 8.10
N GLY A 90 -15.06 12.37 7.71
CA GLY A 90 -14.08 13.30 8.26
C GLY A 90 -12.75 13.35 7.53
N LEU A 91 -12.17 12.20 7.21
CA LEU A 91 -10.79 12.09 6.75
C LEU A 91 -10.68 12.16 5.22
N ILE A 92 -9.49 12.48 4.72
CA ILE A 92 -9.13 12.41 3.30
C ILE A 92 -8.56 11.02 2.90
N GLY A 93 -8.05 10.25 3.86
CA GLY A 93 -7.53 8.89 3.68
C GLY A 93 -7.89 7.97 4.85
N ASP A 94 -7.80 6.66 4.65
CA ASP A 94 -8.26 5.65 5.62
C ASP A 94 -7.13 5.01 6.44
N ARG A 95 -5.91 4.94 5.91
CA ARG A 95 -4.75 4.53 6.72
C ARG A 95 -4.27 5.74 7.50
N VAL A 96 -4.06 5.59 8.79
CA VAL A 96 -3.51 6.64 9.66
C VAL A 96 -2.07 6.29 10.02
N PHE A 97 -1.17 7.25 9.84
CA PHE A 97 0.26 7.09 10.14
C PHE A 97 0.63 7.72 11.48
N ASP A 98 0.13 8.92 11.75
CA ASP A 98 0.46 9.71 12.95
C ASP A 98 -0.71 10.63 13.29
N ILE A 99 -0.83 10.97 14.57
CA ILE A 99 -1.80 11.92 15.10
C ILE A 99 -1.08 12.84 16.08
N GLN A 100 -1.15 14.15 15.85
CA GLN A 100 -0.58 15.15 16.75
C GLN A 100 -1.62 16.18 17.15
N VAL A 101 -1.48 16.68 18.38
CA VAL A 101 -2.37 17.71 18.91
C VAL A 101 -1.55 18.97 19.13
N SER A 102 -2.03 20.09 18.58
CA SER A 102 -1.41 21.39 18.79
C SER A 102 -1.49 21.76 20.27
N PRO A 103 -0.35 21.99 20.94
CA PRO A 103 -0.36 22.40 22.34
C PRO A 103 -0.94 23.82 22.54
N GLU A 104 -1.04 24.61 21.47
CA GLU A 104 -1.48 26.00 21.52
C GLU A 104 -2.96 26.18 21.13
N THR A 105 -3.39 25.52 20.06
CA THR A 105 -4.75 25.67 19.51
C THR A 105 -5.67 24.50 19.86
N GLY A 106 -5.12 23.35 20.25
CA GLY A 106 -5.87 22.11 20.43
C GLY A 106 -6.30 21.44 19.11
N ASP A 107 -5.88 21.96 17.95
CA ASP A 107 -6.14 21.34 16.66
C ASP A 107 -5.54 19.93 16.61
N VAL A 108 -6.30 18.99 16.05
CA VAL A 108 -5.88 17.60 15.91
C VAL A 108 -5.49 17.34 14.46
N ALA A 109 -4.19 17.16 14.20
CA ALA A 109 -3.63 16.84 12.91
C ALA A 109 -3.50 15.32 12.74
N VAL A 110 -4.07 14.78 11.67
CA VAL A 110 -4.11 13.34 11.34
C VAL A 110 -3.44 13.12 9.99
N ALA A 111 -2.26 12.49 10.00
CA ALA A 111 -1.57 12.07 8.79
C ALA A 111 -2.21 10.78 8.24
N THR A 112 -2.60 10.79 6.97
CA THR A 112 -3.31 9.68 6.33
C THR A 112 -2.70 9.26 4.99
N SER A 113 -3.13 8.13 4.43
CA SER A 113 -2.77 7.73 3.05
C SER A 113 -3.21 8.73 1.97
N GLY A 114 -4.13 9.64 2.27
CA GLY A 114 -4.63 10.67 1.34
C GLY A 114 -4.06 12.07 1.57
N GLY A 115 -3.11 12.24 2.50
CA GLY A 115 -2.63 13.55 2.94
C GLY A 115 -2.99 13.83 4.39
N LEU A 116 -3.14 15.10 4.74
CA LEU A 116 -3.37 15.58 6.09
C LEU A 116 -4.84 15.98 6.31
N SER A 117 -5.43 15.51 7.40
CA SER A 117 -6.73 15.98 7.90
C SER A 117 -6.54 16.71 9.23
N ILE A 118 -7.09 17.91 9.38
CA ILE A 118 -6.97 18.73 10.60
C ILE A 118 -8.37 19.00 11.14
N TYR A 119 -8.64 18.57 12.37
CA TYR A 119 -9.87 18.90 13.08
C TYR A 119 -9.63 20.08 14.02
N SER A 120 -10.35 21.17 13.82
CA SER A 120 -10.36 22.27 14.78
C SER A 120 -11.47 22.08 15.80
N PRO A 121 -11.17 21.88 17.10
CA PRO A 121 -12.20 21.73 18.12
C PRO A 121 -12.98 23.04 18.37
N THR A 122 -12.35 24.19 18.11
CA THR A 122 -12.96 25.52 18.26
C THR A 122 -14.01 25.75 17.18
N GLU A 123 -13.64 25.56 15.92
CA GLU A 123 -14.54 25.77 14.76
C GLU A 123 -15.46 24.56 14.49
N LYS A 124 -15.10 23.38 15.03
CA LYS A 124 -15.77 22.08 14.78
C LYS A 124 -15.79 21.73 13.28
N ILE A 125 -14.69 22.01 12.59
CA ILE A 125 -14.51 21.82 11.14
C ILE A 125 -13.30 20.92 10.87
N TRP A 126 -13.41 20.12 9.82
CA TRP A 126 -12.31 19.35 9.24
C TRP A 126 -11.75 20.07 8.03
N THR A 127 -10.43 20.22 7.99
CA THR A 127 -9.68 20.74 6.84
C THR A 127 -8.84 19.62 6.24
N ALA A 128 -8.87 19.46 4.92
CA ALA A 128 -8.07 18.47 4.21
C ALA A 128 -7.00 19.15 3.35
N VAL A 129 -5.77 18.63 3.40
CA VAL A 129 -4.61 19.11 2.65
C VAL A 129 -3.96 17.92 1.95
N SER A 130 -3.82 17.97 0.62
CA SER A 130 -3.10 16.99 -0.19
C SER A 130 -2.00 17.65 -1.02
N ARG A 131 -1.38 16.93 -1.96
CA ARG A 131 -0.48 17.52 -2.97
C ARG A 131 -1.16 18.64 -3.78
N ALA A 132 -2.48 18.57 -3.96
CA ALA A 132 -3.25 19.62 -4.61
C ALA A 132 -3.24 20.95 -3.82
N GLU A 133 -2.90 20.92 -2.53
CA GLU A 133 -2.76 22.08 -1.65
C GLU A 133 -1.32 22.34 -1.21
N GLY A 134 -0.33 21.74 -1.88
CA GLY A 134 1.08 22.09 -1.69
C GLY A 134 1.91 21.15 -0.82
N LEU A 135 1.36 20.01 -0.36
CA LEU A 135 2.20 18.95 0.20
C LEU A 135 3.20 18.44 -0.85
N ALA A 136 4.41 18.06 -0.42
CA ALA A 136 5.36 17.38 -1.31
C ALA A 136 4.87 15.98 -1.74
N GLU A 137 4.18 15.29 -0.83
CA GLU A 137 3.63 13.95 -1.01
C GLU A 137 2.44 13.77 -0.06
N ASN A 138 1.46 12.93 -0.42
CA ASN A 138 0.33 12.64 0.47
C ASN A 138 0.72 11.74 1.65
N GLN A 139 1.70 10.85 1.49
CA GLN A 139 2.15 9.92 2.51
C GLN A 139 3.08 10.60 3.51
N ILE A 140 2.47 11.26 4.50
CA ILE A 140 3.15 11.79 5.68
C ILE A 140 3.33 10.65 6.68
N GLU A 141 4.57 10.36 7.03
CA GLU A 141 4.92 9.31 7.99
C GLU A 141 4.76 9.79 9.44
N SER A 142 5.15 11.03 9.72
CA SER A 142 5.13 11.58 11.07
C SER A 142 4.94 13.08 11.05
N LEU A 143 4.30 13.58 12.11
CA LEU A 143 3.97 14.97 12.35
C LEU A 143 4.61 15.43 13.65
N ALA A 144 4.90 16.73 13.76
CA ALA A 144 5.24 17.36 15.02
C ALA A 144 4.82 18.84 15.01
N PHE A 145 4.14 19.29 16.06
CA PHE A 145 3.91 20.71 16.27
C PHE A 145 5.12 21.38 16.91
N MET A 146 5.47 22.54 16.39
CA MET A 146 6.40 23.48 17.01
C MET A 146 5.63 24.41 17.94
N ALA A 147 6.33 25.04 18.89
CA ALA A 147 5.79 26.24 19.53
C ALA A 147 5.60 27.34 18.46
N GLY A 148 4.53 28.13 18.57
CA GLY A 148 3.99 29.03 17.55
C GLY A 148 3.00 28.37 16.57
N GLY A 149 2.64 27.10 16.79
CA GLY A 149 1.62 26.39 16.01
C GLY A 149 2.07 25.86 14.65
N ALA A 150 3.32 26.08 14.22
CA ALA A 150 3.83 25.51 12.98
C ALA A 150 3.84 23.98 13.02
N LEU A 151 3.53 23.35 11.88
CA LEU A 151 3.45 21.90 11.73
C LEU A 151 4.59 21.41 10.84
N VAL A 152 5.36 20.46 11.38
CA VAL A 152 6.38 19.71 10.65
C VAL A 152 5.76 18.41 10.14
N ALA A 153 5.98 18.08 8.86
CA ALA A 153 5.63 16.80 8.27
C ALA A 153 6.88 16.10 7.74
N GLY A 154 7.15 14.89 8.22
CA GLY A 154 8.12 13.98 7.62
C GLY A 154 7.42 13.07 6.61
N TYR A 155 7.80 13.13 5.35
CA TYR A 155 7.20 12.33 4.28
C TYR A 155 7.90 10.98 4.12
N GLN A 156 7.19 9.99 3.59
CA GLN A 156 7.78 8.66 3.32
C GLN A 156 8.89 8.71 2.28
N CYS A 157 8.75 9.55 1.24
CA CYS A 157 9.76 9.80 0.22
C CYS A 157 10.03 11.30 -0.01
N GLY A 158 9.16 12.19 0.46
CA GLY A 158 9.26 13.63 0.19
C GLY A 158 10.26 14.45 1.03
N GLY A 159 11.06 13.84 1.93
CA GLY A 159 11.88 14.59 2.89
C GLY A 159 11.04 15.20 4.01
N VAL A 160 11.32 16.46 4.38
CA VAL A 160 10.59 17.16 5.46
C VAL A 160 9.94 18.45 4.94
N GLY A 161 8.72 18.73 5.37
CA GLY A 161 8.00 19.97 5.09
C GLY A 161 7.61 20.71 6.38
N ILE A 162 7.60 22.04 6.33
CA ILE A 162 7.11 22.88 7.43
C ILE A 162 6.05 23.84 6.89
N SER A 163 4.91 23.91 7.58
CA SER A 163 3.81 24.83 7.27
C SER A 163 3.31 25.53 8.53
N THR A 164 2.62 26.65 8.37
CA THR A 164 2.09 27.45 9.46
C THR A 164 0.57 27.62 9.34
N PRO A 165 -0.15 27.79 10.46
CA PRO A 165 -1.61 27.94 10.45
C PRO A 165 -2.07 29.19 9.68
N GLU A 166 -1.27 30.25 9.62
CA GLU A 166 -1.59 31.50 8.89
C GLU A 166 -1.73 31.27 7.39
N SER A 167 -1.06 30.23 6.86
CA SER A 167 -1.20 29.83 5.45
C SER A 167 -2.47 29.02 5.17
N GLY A 168 -3.25 28.69 6.21
CA GLY A 168 -4.33 27.69 6.15
C GLY A 168 -3.81 26.31 5.76
N TRP A 169 -2.53 26.02 6.08
CA TRP A 169 -1.83 24.78 5.75
C TRP A 169 -1.62 24.53 4.24
N LYS A 170 -1.70 25.58 3.42
CA LYS A 170 -1.60 25.50 1.94
C LYS A 170 -0.23 25.89 1.39
N LYS A 171 0.72 26.29 2.25
CA LYS A 171 2.09 26.63 1.86
C LYS A 171 3.07 25.81 2.69
N TRP A 172 3.89 25.01 2.01
CA TRP A 172 4.85 24.10 2.65
C TRP A 172 6.26 24.43 2.18
N ASN A 173 7.15 24.69 3.12
CA ASN A 173 8.57 24.80 2.86
C ASN A 173 9.21 23.41 2.95
N ASN A 174 9.47 22.78 1.81
CA ASN A 174 9.97 21.41 1.73
C ASN A 174 11.49 21.36 1.56
N THR A 175 12.16 20.50 2.32
CA THR A 175 13.60 20.21 2.23
C THR A 175 13.81 18.75 1.85
N GLN A 176 14.66 18.51 0.85
CA GLN A 176 15.03 17.17 0.38
C GLN A 176 16.55 17.00 0.27
N SER A 177 17.03 15.79 0.53
CA SER A 177 18.36 15.32 0.15
C SER A 177 18.42 14.97 -1.34
N PRO A 178 19.63 14.90 -1.92
CA PRO A 178 19.83 14.22 -3.19
C PRO A 178 19.36 12.76 -3.08
N TRP A 179 18.69 12.27 -4.12
CA TRP A 179 18.30 10.85 -4.21
C TRP A 179 19.46 9.93 -4.57
N HIS A 180 20.47 10.46 -5.25
CA HIS A 180 21.67 9.75 -5.63
C HIS A 180 22.90 10.64 -5.41
N TRP A 181 23.98 10.02 -4.97
CA TRP A 181 25.23 10.68 -4.64
C TRP A 181 26.36 10.40 -5.65
N ASP A 182 26.09 9.55 -6.64
CA ASP A 182 26.95 9.29 -7.79
C ASP A 182 26.18 9.48 -9.11
N GLU A 183 26.90 9.71 -10.21
CA GLU A 183 26.32 9.86 -11.56
C GLU A 183 25.66 8.56 -12.05
N GLY A 184 26.19 7.42 -11.61
CA GLY A 184 25.66 6.09 -11.95
C GLY A 184 24.34 5.74 -11.25
N ARG A 185 23.87 6.57 -10.30
CA ARG A 185 22.65 6.34 -9.52
C ARG A 185 22.64 5.01 -8.76
N ARG A 186 23.81 4.63 -8.23
CA ARG A 186 24.02 3.41 -7.45
C ARG A 186 24.10 3.70 -5.95
N MET A 187 24.29 4.95 -5.57
CA MET A 187 24.49 5.37 -4.18
C MET A 187 23.35 6.26 -3.70
N HIS A 188 22.45 5.73 -2.86
CA HIS A 188 21.26 6.42 -2.33
C HIS A 188 21.46 7.10 -0.96
N GLN A 189 22.69 7.17 -0.52
CA GLN A 189 23.06 7.59 0.82
C GLN A 189 24.36 8.39 0.75
N PRO A 190 24.59 9.35 1.67
CA PRO A 190 25.84 10.11 1.71
C PRO A 190 27.04 9.22 2.01
N GLY A 191 28.21 9.57 1.48
CA GLY A 191 29.44 8.83 1.76
C GLY A 191 29.98 9.14 3.16
N GLU A 192 29.69 10.35 3.63
CA GLU A 192 30.14 10.88 4.91
C GLU A 192 29.28 10.40 6.08
N MET A 193 29.93 10.27 7.24
CA MET A 193 29.29 9.87 8.49
C MET A 193 28.50 11.01 9.14
N TYR A 194 28.79 12.26 8.79
CA TYR A 194 28.07 13.46 9.24
C TYR A 194 28.28 14.58 8.22
N GLY A 195 27.34 15.51 8.14
CA GLY A 195 27.36 16.56 7.12
C GLY A 195 26.21 17.55 7.22
N THR A 196 25.97 18.27 6.13
CA THR A 196 24.89 19.26 5.98
C THR A 196 23.76 18.73 5.09
N GLY A 197 22.53 19.18 5.35
CA GLY A 197 21.32 18.69 4.70
C GLY A 197 20.68 17.50 5.43
N LEU A 198 19.78 16.81 4.74
CA LEU A 198 19.21 15.54 5.19
C LEU A 198 20.08 14.37 4.67
N PRO A 199 20.26 13.29 5.46
CA PRO A 199 21.02 12.12 5.01
C PRO A 199 20.17 11.17 4.13
N SER A 200 18.85 11.30 4.17
CA SER A 200 17.89 10.56 3.34
C SER A 200 16.58 11.32 3.29
N ASN A 201 15.83 11.16 2.19
CA ASN A 201 14.46 11.64 2.06
C ASN A 201 13.42 10.72 2.73
N LEU A 202 13.83 9.53 3.15
CA LEU A 202 12.95 8.53 3.75
C LEU A 202 12.80 8.78 5.24
N CYS A 203 11.82 9.60 5.62
CA CYS A 203 11.57 9.93 7.03
C CYS A 203 10.88 8.76 7.76
N ASN A 204 11.20 8.60 9.04
CA ASN A 204 10.62 7.59 9.93
C ASN A 204 9.89 8.22 11.12
N ALA A 205 10.39 9.34 11.62
CA ALA A 205 9.77 10.12 12.69
C ALA A 205 10.26 11.56 12.61
N VAL A 206 9.42 12.51 13.02
CA VAL A 206 9.84 13.89 13.28
C VAL A 206 9.53 14.25 14.72
N ALA A 207 10.32 15.15 15.28
CA ALA A 207 10.05 15.74 16.59
C ALA A 207 10.43 17.21 16.57
N ALA A 208 9.74 18.00 17.38
CA ALA A 208 10.04 19.41 17.54
C ALA A 208 10.06 19.79 19.03
N ALA A 209 10.86 20.81 19.35
CA ALA A 209 10.86 21.44 20.67
C ALA A 209 11.04 22.95 20.53
N GLY A 210 10.19 23.71 21.22
CA GLY A 210 10.16 25.16 21.08
C GLY A 210 9.88 25.62 19.65
N THR A 211 10.36 26.81 19.30
CA THR A 211 10.07 27.48 18.02
C THR A 211 11.12 27.24 16.93
N ARG A 212 12.23 26.54 17.24
CA ARG A 212 13.41 26.47 16.34
C ARG A 212 14.09 25.11 16.24
N HIS A 213 13.75 24.14 17.09
CA HIS A 213 14.39 22.83 17.05
C HIS A 213 13.47 21.81 16.40
N VAL A 214 13.99 21.19 15.34
CA VAL A 214 13.33 20.10 14.62
C VAL A 214 14.35 18.99 14.42
N TRP A 215 13.95 17.75 14.70
CA TRP A 215 14.72 16.55 14.45
C TRP A 215 13.96 15.64 13.50
N VAL A 216 14.68 14.97 12.61
CA VAL A 216 14.13 14.07 11.60
C VAL A 216 14.91 12.77 11.62
N ALA A 217 14.24 11.70 12.04
CA ALA A 217 14.73 10.35 11.94
C ALA A 217 14.56 9.83 10.51
N THR A 218 15.59 9.25 9.93
CA THR A 218 15.57 8.75 8.54
C THR A 218 16.12 7.32 8.45
N SER A 219 16.03 6.72 7.26
CA SER A 219 16.66 5.42 6.96
C SER A 219 18.20 5.43 6.98
N CYS A 220 18.83 6.62 6.92
CA CYS A 220 20.28 6.79 6.78
C CYS A 220 20.87 7.72 7.87
N GLY A 221 20.19 7.90 8.99
CA GLY A 221 20.68 8.67 10.14
C GLY A 221 19.65 9.63 10.72
N LEU A 222 20.13 10.47 11.63
CA LEU A 222 19.39 11.55 12.26
C LEU A 222 19.78 12.88 11.62
N ALA A 223 18.79 13.70 11.25
CA ALA A 223 18.98 15.09 10.89
C ALA A 223 18.39 16.03 11.94
N TRP A 224 18.93 17.24 12.03
CA TRP A 224 18.39 18.29 12.87
C TRP A 224 18.53 19.68 12.23
N LEU A 225 17.56 20.54 12.54
CA LEU A 225 17.53 21.94 12.12
C LEU A 225 18.15 22.81 13.21
N ARG A 226 19.15 23.61 12.83
CA ARG A 226 19.76 24.63 13.69
C ARG A 226 19.99 25.89 12.87
N GLU A 227 19.42 27.01 13.32
CA GLU A 227 19.60 28.34 12.68
C GLU A 227 19.25 28.33 11.17
N GLY A 228 18.16 27.64 10.81
CA GLY A 228 17.69 27.54 9.42
C GLY A 228 18.52 26.60 8.53
N LYS A 229 19.53 25.91 9.07
CA LYS A 229 20.36 24.95 8.34
C LYS A 229 20.19 23.54 8.90
N TRP A 230 20.16 22.58 7.98
CA TRP A 230 20.07 21.17 8.31
C TRP A 230 21.46 20.55 8.45
N PHE A 231 21.60 19.69 9.45
CA PHE A 231 22.79 18.89 9.71
C PHE A 231 22.38 17.44 9.93
N TYR A 232 23.31 16.51 9.74
CA TYR A 232 23.05 15.10 9.97
C TYR A 232 24.24 14.36 10.57
N THR A 233 23.92 13.25 11.25
CA THR A 233 24.87 12.21 11.68
C THR A 233 24.30 10.84 11.36
N ARG A 234 25.19 9.91 10.99
CA ARG A 234 24.89 8.54 10.57
C ARG A 234 25.19 7.54 11.68
N GLY A 235 24.74 6.31 11.47
CA GLY A 235 25.07 5.17 12.31
C GLY A 235 26.32 4.42 11.89
N LYS A 236 26.83 3.58 12.79
CA LYS A 236 28.05 2.77 12.57
C LYS A 236 27.95 1.84 11.37
N ASP A 237 26.74 1.36 11.06
CA ASP A 237 26.45 0.47 9.91
C ASP A 237 26.58 1.18 8.55
N ALA A 238 26.64 2.51 8.51
CA ALA A 238 26.88 3.28 7.28
C ALA A 238 28.15 2.85 6.53
N ALA A 239 29.22 2.49 7.25
CA ALA A 239 30.46 2.03 6.63
C ALA A 239 30.26 0.70 5.87
N ALA A 240 29.48 -0.23 6.44
CA ALA A 240 29.14 -1.48 5.79
C ALA A 240 28.17 -1.27 4.62
N LYS A 241 27.22 -0.33 4.74
CA LYS A 241 26.34 0.05 3.63
C LYS A 241 27.11 0.67 2.47
N ASN A 242 28.09 1.53 2.75
CA ASN A 242 28.94 2.13 1.72
C ASN A 242 29.81 1.07 1.01
N LYS A 243 30.27 0.04 1.72
CA LYS A 243 30.91 -1.14 1.10
C LYS A 243 29.94 -1.98 0.27
N GLY A 244 28.67 -2.04 0.69
CA GLY A 244 27.60 -2.78 0.02
C GLY A 244 27.05 -2.12 -1.25
N ILE A 245 27.46 -0.88 -1.56
CA ILE A 245 27.17 -0.22 -2.84
C ILE A 245 27.79 -1.03 -3.99
N TYR A 246 27.23 -0.92 -5.18
CA TYR A 246 27.74 -1.52 -6.41
C TYR A 246 29.24 -1.23 -6.63
N GLY A 247 30.09 -2.21 -6.37
CA GLY A 247 31.56 -2.06 -6.48
C GLY A 247 32.19 -1.24 -5.35
N GLY A 248 31.46 -0.98 -4.25
CA GLY A 248 31.90 -0.13 -3.14
C GLY A 248 31.64 1.36 -3.35
N LEU A 249 32.17 2.19 -2.44
CA LEU A 249 32.06 3.64 -2.53
C LEU A 249 32.85 4.14 -3.77
N PRO A 250 32.22 4.86 -4.72
CA PRO A 250 32.91 5.35 -5.89
C PRO A 250 33.95 6.43 -5.53
N SER A 251 34.96 6.61 -6.37
CA SER A 251 35.99 7.65 -6.18
C SER A 251 35.45 9.07 -6.35
N VAL A 252 34.42 9.24 -7.19
CA VAL A 252 33.72 10.49 -7.44
C VAL A 252 32.28 10.37 -6.97
N PHE A 253 31.93 11.14 -5.94
CA PHE A 253 30.58 11.26 -5.41
C PHE A 253 30.38 12.67 -4.81
N ARG A 254 29.12 13.08 -4.67
CA ARG A 254 28.77 14.34 -4.04
C ARG A 254 29.26 14.34 -2.59
N LYS A 255 29.93 15.41 -2.18
CA LYS A 255 30.39 15.57 -0.80
C LYS A 255 29.60 16.64 -0.05
N THR A 256 29.52 16.51 1.25
CA THR A 256 28.99 17.55 2.15
C THR A 256 30.04 18.01 3.15
N GLY A 257 30.08 19.31 3.40
CA GLY A 257 30.88 19.86 4.49
C GLY A 257 30.18 19.75 5.85
N PHE A 258 30.94 19.87 6.93
CA PHE A 258 30.45 20.05 8.28
C PHE A 258 31.21 21.20 8.96
N PRO A 259 30.54 22.27 9.43
CA PRO A 259 31.22 23.43 10.03
C PRO A 259 31.96 23.04 11.32
N SER A 260 33.20 23.51 11.48
CA SER A 260 34.03 23.18 12.65
C SER A 260 33.50 23.79 13.95
N GLU A 261 32.74 24.88 13.86
CA GLU A 261 32.20 25.65 15.00
C GLU A 261 31.10 24.89 15.76
N ILE A 262 30.44 23.93 15.11
CA ILE A 262 29.32 23.16 15.69
C ILE A 262 29.85 21.98 16.53
N GLY A 263 31.13 21.62 16.39
CA GLY A 263 31.71 20.42 16.99
C GLY A 263 31.20 19.14 16.31
N LYS A 264 32.09 18.15 16.14
CA LYS A 264 31.72 16.90 15.45
C LYS A 264 30.67 16.14 16.28
N PRO A 265 29.54 15.70 15.68
CA PRO A 265 28.56 14.88 16.39
C PRO A 265 29.12 13.48 16.65
N ASP A 266 28.52 12.75 17.59
CA ASP A 266 28.83 11.33 17.74
C ASP A 266 28.17 10.50 16.63
N ILE A 267 28.81 9.39 16.27
CA ILE A 267 28.24 8.39 15.35
C ILE A 267 27.21 7.56 16.10
N LEU A 268 26.01 7.47 15.54
CA LEU A 268 24.89 6.74 16.13
C LEU A 268 25.17 5.22 16.14
N PRO A 269 24.50 4.44 17.01
CA PRO A 269 24.59 2.98 16.96
C PRO A 269 24.15 2.38 15.62
N GLU A 270 23.04 2.86 15.06
CA GLU A 270 22.43 2.39 13.80
C GLU A 270 21.98 3.60 12.97
N ASP A 271 22.09 3.50 11.65
CA ASP A 271 21.62 4.48 10.70
C ASP A 271 20.10 4.58 10.67
N TYR A 272 19.43 3.43 10.80
CA TYR A 272 17.98 3.38 10.66
C TYR A 272 17.35 3.87 11.96
N VAL A 273 17.14 5.18 12.03
CA VAL A 273 16.51 5.84 13.17
C VAL A 273 15.00 5.71 13.04
N THR A 274 14.33 5.32 14.11
CA THR A 274 12.92 4.89 14.08
C THR A 274 11.98 5.76 14.88
N ALA A 275 12.45 6.36 15.98
CA ALA A 275 11.62 7.09 16.92
C ALA A 275 12.40 8.22 17.57
N LEU A 276 11.69 9.29 17.94
CA LEU A 276 12.26 10.48 18.58
C LEU A 276 11.38 10.91 19.74
N LEU A 277 12.00 11.32 20.86
CA LEU A 277 11.30 11.94 21.97
C LEU A 277 12.19 13.03 22.61
N PRO A 278 11.90 14.31 22.38
CA PRO A 278 12.55 15.38 23.11
C PRO A 278 12.04 15.40 24.55
N CYS A 279 12.96 15.46 25.51
CA CYS A 279 12.67 15.60 26.93
C CYS A 279 13.65 16.60 27.57
N ARG A 280 13.50 16.84 28.87
CA ARG A 280 14.34 17.81 29.59
C ARG A 280 15.83 17.45 29.56
N GLU A 281 16.14 16.16 29.64
CA GLU A 281 17.49 15.62 29.72
C GLU A 281 18.18 15.49 28.35
N GLY A 282 17.44 15.67 27.26
CA GLY A 282 17.96 15.60 25.90
C GLY A 282 16.95 15.03 24.91
N LEU A 283 17.45 14.36 23.90
CA LEU A 283 16.64 13.72 22.86
C LEU A 283 16.82 12.20 22.91
N TRP A 284 15.75 11.47 23.19
CA TRP A 284 15.74 10.02 22.99
C TRP A 284 15.61 9.71 21.50
N VAL A 285 16.45 8.79 21.04
CA VAL A 285 16.57 8.33 19.65
C VAL A 285 16.49 6.81 19.64
N GLY A 286 15.49 6.25 18.96
CA GLY A 286 15.25 4.80 18.85
C GLY A 286 15.75 4.20 17.54
N PHE A 287 16.07 2.90 17.55
CA PHE A 287 16.60 2.14 16.40
C PHE A 287 15.87 0.79 16.22
N ARG A 288 16.17 0.05 15.13
CA ARG A 288 15.58 -1.27 14.87
C ARG A 288 16.30 -2.40 15.58
N LYS A 289 17.62 -2.35 15.61
CA LYS A 289 18.50 -3.42 16.11
C LYS A 289 19.38 -2.98 17.27
N GLU A 290 19.48 -1.68 17.52
CA GLU A 290 20.40 -1.12 18.53
C GLU A 290 19.73 -0.45 19.74
N GLY A 291 18.42 -0.66 19.95
CA GLY A 291 17.73 -0.15 21.13
C GLY A 291 17.46 1.36 21.04
N ALA A 292 17.83 2.09 22.10
CA ALA A 292 17.67 3.54 22.19
C ALA A 292 18.91 4.22 22.76
N VAL A 293 19.11 5.48 22.40
CA VAL A 293 20.11 6.36 23.02
C VAL A 293 19.49 7.69 23.41
N LEU A 294 20.01 8.28 24.48
CA LEU A 294 19.77 9.68 24.83
C LEU A 294 20.94 10.50 24.29
N VAL A 295 20.65 11.56 23.54
CA VAL A 295 21.66 12.47 23.01
C VAL A 295 21.47 13.89 23.52
N ASP A 296 22.57 14.62 23.67
CA ASP A 296 22.57 16.06 23.84
C ASP A 296 22.09 16.74 22.54
N PRO A 297 21.01 17.53 22.55
CA PRO A 297 20.50 18.15 21.33
C PRO A 297 21.36 19.31 20.79
N ALA A 298 22.32 19.83 21.55
CA ALA A 298 23.19 20.92 21.08
C ALA A 298 24.33 20.41 20.18
N GLY A 299 25.02 19.35 20.61
CA GLY A 299 26.17 18.77 19.92
C GLY A 299 25.96 17.34 19.38
N MET A 300 24.79 16.75 19.55
CA MET A 300 24.48 15.34 19.21
C MET A 300 25.48 14.35 19.83
N LYS A 301 25.80 14.57 21.11
CA LYS A 301 26.68 13.69 21.90
C LYS A 301 25.88 12.63 22.62
N VAL A 302 26.32 11.38 22.58
CA VAL A 302 25.60 10.28 23.23
C VAL A 302 25.81 10.36 24.74
N ILE A 303 24.71 10.57 25.47
CA ILE A 303 24.69 10.65 26.94
C ILE A 303 24.51 9.26 27.54
N LYS A 304 23.57 8.47 27.00
CA LYS A 304 23.18 7.16 27.55
C LYS A 304 22.73 6.21 26.45
N ARG A 305 22.97 4.91 26.65
CA ARG A 305 22.38 3.82 25.86
C ARG A 305 21.38 3.02 26.68
N SER A 306 20.37 2.48 26.04
CA SER A 306 19.35 1.63 26.65
C SER A 306 18.84 0.59 25.65
N LEU A 307 18.39 -0.56 26.15
CA LEU A 307 17.88 -1.70 25.37
C LEU A 307 18.88 -2.36 24.40
N ASP A 308 20.13 -1.89 24.31
CA ASP A 308 21.17 -2.46 23.43
C ASP A 308 21.53 -3.91 23.80
N ARG A 309 21.31 -4.31 25.06
CA ARG A 309 21.66 -5.65 25.60
C ARG A 309 20.48 -6.61 25.71
N GLN A 310 19.34 -6.32 25.08
CA GLN A 310 18.18 -7.21 25.13
C GLN A 310 18.49 -8.57 24.46
N ARG A 311 18.09 -9.67 25.10
CA ARG A 311 18.21 -11.02 24.51
C ARG A 311 17.25 -11.23 23.34
N ASN A 312 16.05 -10.65 23.43
CA ASN A 312 15.10 -10.63 22.33
C ASN A 312 15.44 -9.46 21.40
N ASP A 313 15.92 -9.74 20.20
CA ASP A 313 16.26 -8.70 19.22
C ASP A 313 15.06 -7.81 18.88
N ARG A 314 13.84 -8.35 18.92
CA ARG A 314 12.61 -7.57 18.69
C ARG A 314 12.30 -6.57 19.81
N ALA A 315 12.87 -6.77 21.01
CA ALA A 315 12.79 -5.79 22.10
C ALA A 315 13.79 -4.64 21.95
N LYS A 316 14.74 -4.74 21.00
CA LYS A 316 15.63 -3.63 20.61
C LYS A 316 14.98 -2.69 19.61
N TRP A 317 13.98 -3.17 18.87
CA TRP A 317 13.30 -2.36 17.87
C TRP A 317 12.31 -1.40 18.53
N VAL A 318 12.73 -0.15 18.69
CA VAL A 318 11.88 0.93 19.22
C VAL A 318 10.96 1.47 18.11
N ARG A 319 9.68 1.67 18.43
CA ARG A 319 8.69 2.28 17.52
C ARG A 319 8.28 3.68 17.93
N SER A 320 8.20 3.91 19.23
CA SER A 320 7.80 5.18 19.84
C SER A 320 8.20 5.18 21.31
N PHE A 321 8.03 6.32 21.97
CA PHE A 321 8.28 6.48 23.39
C PHE A 321 7.06 7.06 24.09
N VAL A 322 6.90 6.74 25.37
CA VAL A 322 5.87 7.31 26.24
C VAL A 322 6.48 7.71 27.58
N VAL A 323 6.07 8.86 28.09
CA VAL A 323 6.47 9.34 29.42
C VAL A 323 5.32 9.16 30.39
N LEU A 324 5.54 8.39 31.45
CA LEU A 324 4.56 8.21 32.51
C LEU A 324 4.58 9.42 33.47
N PRO A 325 3.47 9.71 34.18
CA PRO A 325 3.37 10.87 35.08
C PRO A 325 4.47 10.91 36.16
N GLY A 326 4.94 9.74 36.58
CA GLY A 326 6.04 9.59 37.54
C GLY A 326 7.43 9.96 37.00
N GLY A 327 7.55 10.32 35.72
CA GLY A 327 8.81 10.66 35.05
C GLY A 327 9.47 9.49 34.32
N ASP A 328 9.00 8.25 34.50
CA ASP A 328 9.55 7.11 33.78
C ASP A 328 9.33 7.23 32.26
N VAL A 329 10.38 6.98 31.49
CA VAL A 329 10.31 6.92 30.02
C VAL A 329 10.35 5.45 29.58
N TYR A 330 9.34 5.05 28.81
CA TYR A 330 9.25 3.73 28.20
C TYR A 330 9.31 3.82 26.68
N ALA A 331 9.91 2.82 26.05
CA ALA A 331 9.82 2.56 24.62
C ALA A 331 8.72 1.54 24.34
N CYS A 332 7.90 1.82 23.33
CA CYS A 332 7.10 0.81 22.65
C CYS A 332 8.03 0.07 21.69
N THR A 333 8.05 -1.27 21.78
CA THR A 333 8.96 -2.08 20.97
C THR A 333 8.22 -3.04 20.04
N ASN A 334 8.81 -3.34 18.90
CA ASN A 334 8.22 -4.16 17.85
C ASN A 334 8.39 -5.68 18.14
N GLY A 335 7.90 -6.15 19.29
CA GLY A 335 7.91 -7.55 19.72
C GLY A 335 8.39 -7.76 21.16
N GLY A 336 8.86 -6.71 21.85
CA GLY A 336 9.25 -6.74 23.26
C GLY A 336 8.24 -6.12 24.23
N GLY A 337 7.13 -5.56 23.74
CA GLY A 337 6.19 -4.80 24.58
C GLY A 337 6.75 -3.45 25.03
N LEU A 338 6.30 -2.98 26.20
CA LEU A 338 6.81 -1.76 26.84
C LEU A 338 8.12 -2.03 27.58
N GLN A 339 9.15 -1.25 27.27
CA GLN A 339 10.49 -1.39 27.86
C GLN A 339 10.94 -0.06 28.48
N LYS A 340 11.30 -0.04 29.77
CA LYS A 340 11.79 1.20 30.42
C LYS A 340 13.15 1.56 29.83
N VAL A 341 13.30 2.81 29.36
CA VAL A 341 14.55 3.30 28.77
C VAL A 341 15.29 4.31 29.66
N GLY A 342 14.54 5.08 30.43
CA GLY A 342 15.09 6.14 31.27
C GLY A 342 14.04 6.82 32.13
N GLU A 343 14.37 8.02 32.58
CA GLU A 343 13.57 8.86 33.45
C GLU A 343 13.72 10.32 33.01
N THR A 344 12.70 11.12 33.25
CA THR A 344 12.63 12.56 32.99
C THR A 344 11.84 13.27 34.09
N ALA A 345 11.66 14.58 33.97
CA ALA A 345 10.87 15.37 34.90
C ALA A 345 9.44 14.84 35.05
N LYS A 346 8.98 14.75 36.31
CA LYS A 346 7.60 14.41 36.64
C LYS A 346 6.64 15.48 36.11
N TYR A 347 5.45 15.05 35.70
CA TYR A 347 4.37 15.96 35.31
C TYR A 347 3.06 15.55 35.97
N ARG A 348 2.15 16.51 36.12
CA ARG A 348 0.81 16.26 36.65
C ARG A 348 -0.15 16.00 35.50
N VAL A 349 -0.98 14.99 35.65
CA VAL A 349 -2.10 14.75 34.75
C VAL A 349 -3.27 15.67 35.13
N GLN A 350 -3.98 16.18 34.13
CA GLN A 350 -5.17 17.00 34.33
C GLN A 350 -6.31 16.07 34.76
N GLY A 351 -6.76 16.11 36.02
CA GLY A 351 -7.80 15.21 36.54
C GLY A 351 -9.05 15.11 35.66
N ALA A 352 -9.86 14.05 35.86
CA ALA A 352 -11.02 13.76 35.02
C ALA A 352 -11.96 14.98 34.87
N ALA A 353 -12.35 15.29 33.62
CA ALA A 353 -13.35 16.30 33.36
C ALA A 353 -14.69 15.94 34.02
N ALA A 354 -15.43 16.94 34.51
CA ALA A 354 -16.71 16.75 35.21
C ALA A 354 -17.80 16.12 34.32
N SER A 355 -17.68 16.22 33.00
CA SER A 355 -18.62 15.69 32.01
C SER A 355 -17.91 15.02 30.84
N THR A 356 -18.52 13.98 30.27
CA THR A 356 -18.06 13.32 29.04
C THR A 356 -18.05 14.32 27.87
N PRO A 357 -16.90 14.61 27.23
CA PRO A 357 -16.84 15.50 26.07
C PRO A 357 -17.64 14.93 24.88
N PRO A 358 -18.25 15.77 24.04
CA PRO A 358 -18.87 15.29 22.81
C PRO A 358 -17.80 14.81 21.82
N HIS A 359 -18.19 13.88 20.95
CA HIS A 359 -17.36 13.48 19.83
C HIS A 359 -17.17 14.63 18.83
N PRO A 360 -16.04 14.64 18.07
CA PRO A 360 -15.84 15.57 16.96
C PRO A 360 -17.05 15.63 16.01
N ARG A 361 -17.38 16.81 15.51
CA ARG A 361 -18.43 16.91 14.48
C ARG A 361 -17.93 16.21 13.20
N GLU A 362 -18.81 15.53 12.49
CA GLU A 362 -18.48 15.02 11.16
C GLU A 362 -18.29 16.17 10.17
N ALA A 363 -17.45 15.94 9.15
CA ALA A 363 -17.24 16.93 8.10
C ALA A 363 -18.57 17.25 7.40
N PRO A 364 -18.97 18.53 7.30
CA PRO A 364 -20.18 18.88 6.57
C PRO A 364 -20.01 18.55 5.09
N VAL A 365 -21.10 18.17 4.44
CA VAL A 365 -21.16 18.14 2.97
C VAL A 365 -21.07 19.59 2.49
N GLU A 366 -19.93 19.98 1.91
CA GLU A 366 -19.72 21.31 1.34
C GLU A 366 -20.80 21.60 0.28
N ARG A 367 -21.24 22.87 0.15
CA ARG A 367 -22.05 23.26 -1.01
C ARG A 367 -21.19 23.05 -2.26
N LEU A 368 -21.63 22.18 -3.16
CA LEU A 368 -20.97 21.96 -4.44
C LEU A 368 -21.09 23.27 -5.25
N ARG A 369 -20.02 24.07 -5.25
CA ARG A 369 -19.91 25.19 -6.20
C ARG A 369 -19.31 24.65 -7.48
N ASN A 370 -19.68 25.24 -8.62
CA ASN A 370 -18.99 25.01 -9.89
C ASN A 370 -17.49 25.13 -9.64
N ALA A 371 -16.74 24.09 -10.05
CA ALA A 371 -15.30 24.04 -9.97
C ALA A 371 -14.73 25.19 -10.82
N GLY A 372 -14.58 26.37 -10.22
CA GLY A 372 -13.89 27.49 -10.83
C GLY A 372 -12.45 27.08 -11.08
N GLY A 373 -12.05 27.08 -12.36
CA GLY A 373 -10.71 26.72 -12.77
C GLY A 373 -9.68 27.58 -12.05
N MET A 374 -8.88 26.97 -11.18
CA MET A 374 -7.55 27.49 -10.93
C MET A 374 -6.70 27.09 -12.13
N GLU A 375 -6.30 28.09 -12.92
CA GLU A 375 -5.20 27.92 -13.88
C GLU A 375 -3.93 27.66 -13.07
N GLU A 376 -3.51 26.40 -13.00
CA GLU A 376 -2.17 26.07 -12.54
C GLU A 376 -1.18 26.25 -13.71
N GLY A 377 -0.38 27.32 -13.60
CA GLY A 377 0.85 27.48 -14.35
C GLY A 377 1.88 26.45 -13.89
N GLY A 378 2.13 25.45 -14.71
CA GLY A 378 3.13 24.42 -14.45
C GLY A 378 3.34 23.57 -15.69
N ASN A 379 4.42 23.86 -16.40
CA ASN A 379 4.90 23.08 -17.53
C ASN A 379 5.07 21.62 -17.06
N SER A 380 4.17 20.70 -17.42
CA SER A 380 4.41 19.27 -17.24
C SER A 380 5.41 18.81 -18.29
N SER A 381 6.65 19.30 -18.20
CA SER A 381 7.75 18.75 -18.97
C SER A 381 8.02 17.33 -18.48
N GLY A 382 7.49 16.33 -19.20
CA GLY A 382 8.24 15.13 -19.55
C GLY A 382 8.48 14.05 -18.48
N THR A 383 7.44 13.53 -17.82
CA THR A 383 7.51 12.21 -17.17
C THR A 383 6.41 11.31 -17.73
N GLY A 384 6.76 10.12 -18.20
CA GLY A 384 5.83 9.10 -18.69
C GLY A 384 5.14 8.33 -17.57
N VAL A 385 5.63 8.40 -16.32
CA VAL A 385 5.00 7.78 -15.14
C VAL A 385 4.92 8.70 -13.92
N VAL A 386 3.80 8.63 -13.18
CA VAL A 386 3.64 9.30 -11.88
C VAL A 386 3.02 8.39 -10.83
N TYR A 387 3.43 8.56 -9.57
CA TYR A 387 2.81 7.87 -8.44
C TYR A 387 1.56 8.63 -7.97
N VAL A 388 0.42 7.95 -7.91
CA VAL A 388 -0.87 8.58 -7.57
C VAL A 388 -1.41 8.23 -6.19
N GLY A 389 -0.87 7.20 -5.55
CA GLY A 389 -1.22 6.89 -4.16
C GLY A 389 -1.24 5.40 -3.88
N GLU A 390 -1.74 5.08 -2.70
CA GLU A 390 -1.82 3.71 -2.18
C GLU A 390 -3.25 3.35 -1.79
N ASP A 391 -3.54 2.05 -1.87
CA ASP A 391 -4.83 1.48 -1.48
C ASP A 391 -4.61 0.29 -0.55
N TRP A 392 -5.02 0.50 0.71
CA TRP A 392 -4.99 -0.48 1.79
C TRP A 392 -6.36 -1.13 2.05
N ALA A 393 -7.43 -0.56 1.48
CA ALA A 393 -8.80 -0.98 1.77
C ALA A 393 -9.19 -2.18 0.90
N THR A 394 -8.77 -2.19 -0.36
CA THR A 394 -9.08 -3.28 -1.30
C THR A 394 -8.43 -4.60 -0.87
N ARG A 395 -7.17 -4.57 -0.43
CA ARG A 395 -6.40 -5.81 -0.13
C ARG A 395 -6.46 -6.76 -1.35
N GLY A 396 -6.36 -8.07 -1.20
CA GLY A 396 -6.36 -9.00 -2.34
C GLY A 396 -7.63 -9.09 -3.19
N ASP A 397 -8.64 -8.23 -2.99
CA ASP A 397 -9.93 -8.18 -3.70
C ASP A 397 -9.85 -7.32 -4.98
N TRP A 398 -8.92 -7.68 -5.88
CA TRP A 398 -8.54 -6.82 -7.02
C TRP A 398 -9.49 -6.85 -8.21
N CYS A 399 -10.25 -7.94 -8.40
CA CYS A 399 -11.06 -8.14 -9.60
C CYS A 399 -12.09 -7.02 -9.77
N GLY A 400 -12.16 -6.41 -10.95
CA GLY A 400 -13.04 -5.27 -11.21
C GLY A 400 -12.47 -3.91 -10.79
N HIS A 401 -11.43 -3.85 -9.95
CA HIS A 401 -10.72 -2.60 -9.61
C HIS A 401 -9.42 -2.42 -10.36
N TYR A 402 -8.64 -3.50 -10.45
CA TYR A 402 -7.31 -3.51 -11.01
C TYR A 402 -7.19 -4.60 -12.05
N GLY A 403 -6.22 -4.46 -12.94
CA GLY A 403 -5.86 -5.51 -13.90
C GLY A 403 -6.97 -5.86 -14.89
N GLN A 404 -7.87 -4.92 -15.19
CA GLN A 404 -8.96 -5.14 -16.14
C GLN A 404 -8.44 -5.48 -17.54
N ASP A 405 -7.25 -4.99 -17.89
CA ASP A 405 -6.61 -5.31 -19.16
C ASP A 405 -5.57 -6.42 -19.07
N GLN A 406 -4.78 -6.40 -18.00
CA GLN A 406 -3.80 -7.42 -17.72
C GLN A 406 -3.53 -7.48 -16.22
N ALA A 407 -3.66 -8.68 -15.65
CA ALA A 407 -3.24 -8.97 -14.29
C ALA A 407 -2.15 -10.05 -14.32
N LEU A 408 -1.20 -9.94 -13.39
CA LEU A 408 -0.19 -10.94 -13.13
C LEU A 408 -0.11 -11.18 -11.63
N LEU A 409 -0.45 -12.39 -11.20
CA LEU A 409 -0.26 -12.84 -9.82
C LEU A 409 1.06 -13.61 -9.78
N CYS A 410 2.06 -13.05 -9.09
CA CYS A 410 3.43 -13.56 -9.12
C CYS A 410 3.49 -14.99 -8.56
N ALA A 411 4.08 -15.92 -9.30
CA ALA A 411 4.36 -17.30 -8.89
C ALA A 411 3.15 -18.23 -8.66
N VAL A 412 1.92 -17.81 -8.98
CA VAL A 412 0.70 -18.64 -8.79
C VAL A 412 0.68 -19.92 -9.66
N ASN A 413 1.43 -19.96 -10.76
CA ASN A 413 1.49 -21.10 -11.69
C ASN A 413 2.94 -21.40 -12.16
N ALA A 414 3.90 -21.44 -11.24
CA ALA A 414 5.30 -21.72 -11.56
C ALA A 414 5.47 -23.07 -12.30
N PRO A 415 6.38 -23.19 -13.31
CA PRO A 415 7.37 -22.20 -13.75
C PRO A 415 6.83 -21.17 -14.74
N LEU A 416 5.62 -21.38 -15.28
CA LEU A 416 4.98 -20.45 -16.21
C LEU A 416 4.62 -19.11 -15.54
N SER A 417 4.66 -19.07 -14.20
CA SER A 417 4.68 -17.90 -13.30
C SER A 417 3.47 -16.96 -13.39
N ASN A 418 2.51 -17.23 -14.27
CA ASN A 418 1.56 -16.22 -14.75
C ASN A 418 0.15 -16.83 -14.90
N THR A 419 -0.86 -16.10 -14.40
CA THR A 419 -2.24 -16.20 -14.84
C THR A 419 -2.47 -15.00 -15.76
N TYR A 420 -2.83 -15.22 -17.02
CA TYR A 420 -2.99 -14.17 -18.02
C TYR A 420 -4.45 -14.07 -18.44
N PHE A 421 -5.04 -12.89 -18.24
CA PHE A 421 -6.22 -12.47 -18.98
C PHE A 421 -5.81 -11.24 -19.79
N SER A 422 -6.05 -11.24 -21.09
CA SER A 422 -5.80 -10.10 -21.96
C SER A 422 -7.10 -9.62 -22.61
N THR A 423 -7.37 -8.32 -22.55
CA THR A 423 -8.55 -7.71 -23.18
C THR A 423 -8.52 -7.91 -24.70
N ARG A 424 -9.65 -8.37 -25.24
CA ARG A 424 -9.93 -8.29 -26.68
C ARG A 424 -10.70 -7.01 -26.97
N TYR A 425 -10.38 -6.32 -28.05
CA TYR A 425 -11.09 -5.12 -28.47
C TYR A 425 -11.41 -5.17 -29.97
N PRO A 426 -12.51 -4.56 -30.43
CA PRO A 426 -12.84 -4.55 -31.84
C PRO A 426 -11.83 -3.70 -32.64
N ASP A 427 -11.35 -4.19 -33.78
CA ASP A 427 -10.38 -3.49 -34.64
C ASP A 427 -11.05 -2.37 -35.44
N TRP A 428 -11.19 -1.20 -34.80
CA TRP A 428 -11.68 0.01 -35.43
C TRP A 428 -10.52 0.75 -36.13
N ARG A 429 -10.58 0.87 -37.45
CA ARG A 429 -9.63 1.74 -38.19
C ARG A 429 -10.00 3.22 -38.09
N GLN A 430 -11.27 3.53 -37.82
CA GLN A 430 -11.81 4.88 -37.62
C GLN A 430 -13.02 4.83 -36.66
N PRO A 431 -13.29 5.88 -35.88
CA PRO A 431 -14.49 5.95 -35.04
C PRO A 431 -15.77 5.77 -35.86
N GLY A 432 -16.62 4.80 -35.49
CA GLY A 432 -17.90 4.54 -36.16
C GLY A 432 -17.84 3.59 -37.38
N ALA A 433 -16.67 3.07 -37.75
CA ALA A 433 -16.58 1.96 -38.73
C ALA A 433 -17.21 0.67 -38.15
N VAL A 434 -17.45 -0.38 -38.96
CA VAL A 434 -17.74 -1.75 -38.46
C VAL A 434 -16.39 -2.43 -38.15
N PRO A 435 -16.23 -3.19 -37.04
CA PRO A 435 -14.94 -3.78 -36.72
C PRO A 435 -14.58 -4.87 -37.73
N LYS A 436 -13.30 -4.92 -38.13
CA LYS A 436 -12.79 -5.96 -39.05
C LYS A 436 -12.26 -7.22 -38.35
N GLY A 437 -12.60 -7.40 -37.07
CA GLY A 437 -12.13 -8.48 -36.20
C GLY A 437 -11.82 -7.99 -34.79
N GLU A 438 -11.25 -8.86 -33.95
CA GLU A 438 -10.80 -8.53 -32.60
C GLU A 438 -9.26 -8.42 -32.55
N LYS A 439 -8.74 -7.39 -31.90
CA LYS A 439 -7.34 -7.25 -31.51
C LYS A 439 -7.18 -7.53 -30.02
N ILE A 440 -6.00 -8.00 -29.62
CA ILE A 440 -5.66 -8.19 -28.20
C ILE A 440 -4.83 -7.00 -27.76
N LEU A 441 -5.11 -6.44 -26.58
CA LEU A 441 -4.23 -5.44 -25.99
C LEU A 441 -2.95 -6.13 -25.52
N GLU A 442 -1.82 -5.78 -26.16
CA GLU A 442 -0.53 -6.42 -25.90
C GLU A 442 0.18 -5.73 -24.73
N VAL A 443 -0.12 -6.16 -23.51
CA VAL A 443 0.60 -5.75 -22.29
C VAL A 443 1.53 -6.87 -21.86
N ASP A 444 2.83 -6.62 -21.83
CA ASP A 444 3.80 -7.54 -21.23
C ASP A 444 4.05 -7.18 -19.77
N ILE A 445 4.27 -8.18 -18.92
CA ILE A 445 4.71 -7.99 -17.55
C ILE A 445 5.77 -9.03 -17.23
N ARG A 446 6.94 -8.57 -16.77
CA ARG A 446 8.06 -9.46 -16.42
C ARG A 446 8.79 -9.04 -15.16
N GLY A 447 9.27 -10.05 -14.44
CA GLY A 447 10.16 -9.91 -13.31
C GLY A 447 11.60 -10.18 -13.71
N TYR A 448 12.52 -9.40 -13.16
CA TYR A 448 13.96 -9.61 -13.24
C TYR A 448 14.59 -9.40 -11.88
N MET A 449 15.71 -10.06 -11.64
CA MET A 449 16.58 -9.76 -10.52
C MET A 449 17.52 -8.64 -10.92
N GLY A 450 17.69 -7.64 -10.08
CA GLY A 450 18.54 -6.51 -10.40
C GLY A 450 20.02 -6.89 -10.56
N PRO A 451 20.82 -6.04 -11.22
CA PRO A 451 22.16 -6.38 -11.66
C PRO A 451 23.18 -6.48 -10.52
N HIS A 452 22.91 -5.88 -9.35
CA HIS A 452 23.79 -5.96 -8.18
C HIS A 452 23.60 -7.27 -7.42
N LYS A 453 23.97 -8.38 -8.06
CA LYS A 453 23.73 -9.74 -7.58
C LYS A 453 24.95 -10.63 -7.74
N ARG A 454 24.97 -11.76 -7.05
CA ARG A 454 25.96 -12.84 -7.30
C ARG A 454 25.68 -13.48 -8.67
N LYS A 455 26.73 -13.94 -9.36
CA LYS A 455 26.69 -14.40 -10.76
C LYS A 455 25.60 -15.47 -11.05
N LYS A 456 25.42 -16.43 -10.14
CA LYS A 456 24.48 -17.56 -10.31
C LYS A 456 23.07 -17.30 -9.77
N ASP A 457 22.83 -16.11 -9.24
CA ASP A 457 21.56 -15.79 -8.59
C ASP A 457 20.52 -15.30 -9.60
N PHE A 458 19.25 -15.61 -9.36
CA PHE A 458 18.13 -15.24 -10.23
C PHE A 458 16.86 -14.96 -9.42
N LEU A 459 15.89 -14.28 -10.05
CA LEU A 459 14.61 -13.97 -9.42
C LEU A 459 13.88 -15.28 -9.12
N ARG A 460 13.50 -15.47 -7.87
CA ARG A 460 12.78 -16.68 -7.45
C ARG A 460 11.28 -16.45 -7.45
N ALA A 461 10.55 -17.55 -7.57
CA ALA A 461 9.10 -17.59 -7.58
C ALA A 461 8.65 -18.60 -6.52
N TRP A 462 7.89 -18.14 -5.52
CA TRP A 462 7.40 -18.98 -4.44
C TRP A 462 5.88 -19.00 -4.39
N CYS A 463 5.32 -20.20 -4.25
CA CYS A 463 3.97 -20.38 -3.77
C CYS A 463 4.06 -20.96 -2.36
N HIS A 464 3.72 -20.14 -1.36
CA HIS A 464 3.83 -20.51 0.05
C HIS A 464 2.62 -21.33 0.50
N ARG A 465 1.42 -20.91 0.09
CA ARG A 465 0.18 -21.54 0.52
C ARG A 465 -0.89 -21.49 -0.56
N PRO A 466 -1.30 -22.64 -1.12
CA PRO A 466 -2.47 -22.69 -1.96
C PRO A 466 -3.76 -22.66 -1.12
N SER A 467 -4.81 -22.02 -1.63
CA SER A 467 -6.16 -21.95 -1.03
C SER A 467 -6.21 -21.39 0.40
N TRP A 468 -6.17 -20.06 0.49
CA TRP A 468 -6.33 -19.32 1.74
C TRP A 468 -7.58 -18.41 1.73
N PRO A 469 -8.80 -18.97 1.59
CA PRO A 469 -10.01 -18.21 1.22
C PRO A 469 -10.37 -17.08 2.19
N GLU A 470 -10.17 -17.29 3.49
CA GLU A 470 -10.49 -16.32 4.54
C GLU A 470 -9.52 -15.13 4.60
N ASN A 471 -8.30 -15.28 4.07
CA ASN A 471 -7.30 -14.22 4.16
C ASN A 471 -7.39 -13.26 2.97
N ARG A 472 -8.17 -12.20 3.15
CA ARG A 472 -8.35 -11.16 2.12
C ARG A 472 -7.07 -10.42 1.75
N ASN A 473 -5.98 -10.51 2.49
CA ASN A 473 -4.70 -9.95 2.05
C ASN A 473 -3.99 -10.82 1.00
N VAL A 474 -4.51 -12.01 0.72
CA VAL A 474 -4.00 -12.87 -0.35
C VAL A 474 -4.80 -12.60 -1.63
N LEU A 475 -4.11 -12.47 -2.75
CA LEU A 475 -4.72 -12.23 -4.06
C LEU A 475 -5.66 -13.38 -4.43
N TYR A 476 -6.88 -13.02 -4.83
CA TYR A 476 -7.83 -13.98 -5.43
C TYR A 476 -7.39 -14.37 -6.84
N CYS A 477 -7.37 -15.66 -7.17
CA CYS A 477 -7.03 -16.17 -8.50
C CYS A 477 -8.28 -16.71 -9.22
N PRO A 478 -8.80 -16.03 -10.26
CA PRO A 478 -9.98 -16.47 -10.99
C PRO A 478 -9.83 -17.84 -11.66
N GLU A 479 -8.62 -18.23 -12.10
CA GLU A 479 -8.35 -19.54 -12.75
C GLU A 479 -8.35 -20.74 -11.78
N VAL A 480 -8.39 -20.45 -10.48
CA VAL A 480 -8.41 -21.45 -9.40
C VAL A 480 -9.63 -21.26 -8.48
N GLY A 481 -10.38 -20.17 -8.61
CA GLY A 481 -11.58 -19.92 -7.80
C GLY A 481 -11.30 -19.70 -6.30
N THR A 482 -10.06 -19.40 -5.91
CA THR A 482 -9.65 -19.22 -4.51
C THR A 482 -8.44 -18.29 -4.40
N ARG A 483 -7.98 -18.03 -3.18
CA ARG A 483 -6.80 -17.18 -2.90
C ARG A 483 -5.53 -18.02 -2.80
N THR A 484 -4.44 -17.56 -3.42
CA THR A 484 -3.15 -18.25 -3.41
C THR A 484 -2.04 -17.31 -2.94
N GLU A 485 -1.34 -17.68 -1.87
CA GLU A 485 -0.20 -16.92 -1.36
C GLU A 485 1.03 -17.25 -2.18
N ALA A 486 1.47 -16.27 -2.98
CA ALA A 486 2.61 -16.40 -3.86
C ALA A 486 3.32 -15.06 -4.07
N GLU A 487 4.60 -15.13 -4.42
CA GLU A 487 5.46 -13.96 -4.62
C GLU A 487 6.63 -14.24 -5.55
N TRP A 488 7.14 -13.16 -6.16
CA TRP A 488 8.52 -13.09 -6.60
C TRP A 488 9.39 -12.51 -5.51
N ASP A 489 10.62 -13.00 -5.39
CA ASP A 489 11.58 -12.47 -4.44
C ASP A 489 13.02 -12.46 -4.98
N ASP A 490 13.84 -11.57 -4.42
CA ASP A 490 15.21 -11.33 -4.86
C ASP A 490 16.27 -12.20 -4.17
N HIS A 491 15.91 -13.26 -3.45
CA HIS A 491 16.84 -14.08 -2.67
C HIS A 491 17.71 -13.26 -1.70
N GLY A 492 17.21 -12.09 -1.26
CA GLY A 492 17.95 -11.13 -0.46
C GLY A 492 18.45 -11.69 0.87
N GLU A 493 17.89 -12.78 1.39
CA GLU A 493 18.36 -13.43 2.61
C GLU A 493 19.77 -14.02 2.48
N ALA A 494 20.24 -14.28 1.25
CA ALA A 494 21.61 -14.74 1.00
C ALA A 494 22.64 -13.58 1.05
N TYR A 495 22.17 -12.35 1.24
CA TYR A 495 22.96 -11.12 1.26
C TYR A 495 22.84 -10.41 2.61
N GLU A 496 23.95 -9.81 3.05
CA GLU A 496 23.95 -8.95 4.22
C GLU A 496 22.89 -7.85 4.11
N SER A 497 22.27 -7.49 5.24
CA SER A 497 21.23 -6.45 5.26
C SER A 497 21.75 -5.06 4.86
N THR A 498 23.06 -4.84 4.86
CA THR A 498 23.69 -3.60 4.40
C THR A 498 24.01 -3.58 2.90
N PHE A 499 23.70 -4.65 2.17
CA PHE A 499 23.95 -4.77 0.74
C PHE A 499 22.78 -4.17 -0.07
N ASP A 500 23.04 -3.19 -0.96
CA ASP A 500 22.00 -2.45 -1.72
C ASP A 500 21.54 -3.21 -2.98
N GLY A 501 20.96 -4.38 -2.78
CA GLY A 501 20.56 -5.27 -3.86
C GLY A 501 20.32 -6.69 -3.34
N PRO A 502 19.96 -7.64 -4.21
CA PRO A 502 19.91 -7.53 -5.67
C PRO A 502 18.64 -6.88 -6.25
N ASN A 503 17.61 -6.61 -5.43
CA ASN A 503 16.37 -5.91 -5.79
C ASN A 503 15.48 -6.68 -6.80
N VAL A 504 14.15 -6.53 -6.69
CA VAL A 504 13.21 -6.99 -7.73
C VAL A 504 12.98 -5.88 -8.75
N TRP A 505 13.11 -6.21 -10.04
CA TRP A 505 12.77 -5.35 -11.16
C TRP A 505 11.52 -5.89 -11.84
N ILE A 506 10.56 -5.01 -12.12
CA ILE A 506 9.35 -5.32 -12.87
C ILE A 506 9.38 -4.45 -14.12
N VAL A 507 9.14 -5.04 -15.28
CA VAL A 507 9.06 -4.29 -16.53
C VAL A 507 7.76 -4.63 -17.21
N THR A 508 7.05 -3.58 -17.61
CA THR A 508 5.79 -3.70 -18.33
C THR A 508 5.78 -2.82 -19.57
N ASP A 509 5.29 -3.35 -20.67
CA ASP A 509 5.09 -2.60 -21.91
C ASP A 509 3.67 -2.03 -21.91
N ILE A 510 3.59 -0.70 -21.85
CA ILE A 510 2.33 0.04 -21.77
C ILE A 510 1.98 0.54 -23.18
N PRO A 511 0.83 0.12 -23.74
CA PRO A 511 0.39 0.53 -25.06
C PRO A 511 -0.09 1.99 -25.07
N GLU A 512 -0.41 2.52 -26.25
CA GLU A 512 -0.93 3.89 -26.39
C GLU A 512 -2.15 4.12 -25.48
N GLY A 513 -2.14 5.26 -24.78
CA GLY A 513 -3.20 5.70 -23.88
C GLY A 513 -2.73 5.96 -22.45
N LEU A 514 -3.66 6.30 -21.57
CA LEU A 514 -3.47 6.46 -20.13
C LEU A 514 -3.81 5.15 -19.41
N HIS A 515 -2.89 4.66 -18.59
CA HIS A 515 -3.03 3.41 -17.85
C HIS A 515 -2.70 3.61 -16.37
N GLU A 516 -3.47 2.96 -15.50
CA GLU A 516 -3.09 2.68 -14.13
C GLU A 516 -2.28 1.38 -14.09
N VAL A 517 -1.07 1.45 -13.54
CA VAL A 517 -0.26 0.29 -13.18
C VAL A 517 -0.23 0.18 -11.66
N ALA A 518 -0.73 -0.92 -11.11
CA ALA A 518 -0.76 -1.18 -9.67
C ALA A 518 0.13 -2.35 -9.30
N LEU A 519 0.97 -2.16 -8.27
CA LEU A 519 1.84 -3.20 -7.71
C LEU A 519 1.32 -3.62 -6.33
N TYR A 520 1.19 -4.92 -6.09
CA TYR A 520 0.66 -5.45 -4.82
C TYR A 520 1.75 -6.06 -3.94
N PHE A 521 1.69 -5.73 -2.65
CA PHE A 521 2.60 -6.21 -1.62
C PHE A 521 1.83 -6.72 -0.41
N TYR A 522 2.24 -7.88 0.11
CA TYR A 522 1.69 -8.48 1.31
C TYR A 522 2.78 -9.30 2.02
N ASN A 523 2.97 -9.05 3.33
CA ASN A 523 3.95 -9.78 4.14
C ASN A 523 3.24 -10.51 5.31
N PRO A 524 2.85 -11.78 5.15
CA PRO A 524 2.25 -12.55 6.24
C PRO A 524 3.19 -12.72 7.43
N ASN A 525 4.49 -12.83 7.17
CA ASN A 525 5.50 -13.27 8.12
C ASN A 525 6.25 -12.09 8.78
N GLY A 526 5.75 -10.86 8.66
CA GLY A 526 6.42 -9.65 9.15
C GLY A 526 6.65 -9.57 10.67
N ARG A 527 6.13 -10.54 11.43
CA ARG A 527 6.32 -10.66 12.89
C ARG A 527 7.35 -11.72 13.26
N GLU A 528 7.95 -12.38 12.28
CA GLU A 528 8.86 -13.50 12.47
C GLU A 528 10.28 -13.13 12.02
N GLY A 529 11.24 -13.32 12.93
CA GLY A 529 12.67 -13.15 12.64
C GLY A 529 13.00 -11.88 11.86
N ASN A 530 13.71 -12.06 10.74
CA ASN A 530 14.16 -10.95 9.90
C ASN A 530 13.11 -10.42 8.93
N ASN A 531 12.02 -11.15 8.68
CA ASN A 531 10.96 -10.77 7.74
C ASN A 531 10.26 -9.47 8.15
N GLY A 532 10.33 -9.11 9.44
CA GLY A 532 9.79 -7.85 9.92
C GLY A 532 10.59 -6.61 9.54
N TYR A 533 11.86 -6.73 9.15
CA TYR A 533 12.69 -5.56 8.78
C TYR A 533 12.46 -5.07 7.34
N ARG A 534 11.37 -5.51 6.68
CA ARG A 534 11.03 -5.14 5.30
C ARG A 534 10.48 -3.72 5.22
N ASP A 535 11.12 -2.95 4.37
CA ASP A 535 10.86 -1.55 4.05
C ASP A 535 11.45 -1.28 2.66
N PHE A 536 10.60 -1.14 1.65
CA PHE A 536 11.04 -1.07 0.26
C PHE A 536 10.94 0.35 -0.28
N LEU A 537 11.96 0.77 -1.03
CA LEU A 537 11.88 1.95 -1.88
C LEU A 537 11.49 1.50 -3.29
N LEU A 538 10.37 2.02 -3.79
CA LEU A 538 9.93 1.81 -5.17
C LEU A 538 10.37 2.99 -6.02
N GLU A 539 11.00 2.70 -7.15
CA GLU A 539 11.36 3.70 -8.16
C GLU A 539 10.76 3.31 -9.51
N ALA A 540 10.12 4.26 -10.19
CA ALA A 540 9.56 4.06 -11.52
C ALA A 540 10.27 4.90 -12.58
N ARG A 541 10.45 4.32 -13.77
CA ARG A 541 11.07 4.94 -14.95
C ARG A 541 10.30 4.53 -16.19
N THR A 542 10.24 5.40 -17.19
CA THR A 542 9.73 5.08 -18.52
C THR A 542 10.79 5.29 -19.59
N TRP A 543 10.70 4.50 -20.65
CA TRP A 543 11.54 4.66 -21.82
C TRP A 543 10.83 4.14 -23.07
N LYS A 544 11.31 4.58 -24.23
CA LYS A 544 10.89 3.98 -25.50
C LYS A 544 11.63 2.65 -25.67
N PRO A 545 10.92 1.53 -25.88
CA PRO A 545 11.57 0.23 -26.07
C PRO A 545 12.49 0.24 -27.30
N LYS A 546 13.72 -0.26 -27.17
CA LYS A 546 14.67 -0.45 -28.29
C LYS A 546 14.18 -1.53 -29.26
N TYR A 547 13.41 -2.50 -28.76
CA TYR A 547 12.90 -3.63 -29.53
C TYR A 547 11.36 -3.76 -29.39
N PRO A 548 10.57 -2.85 -29.99
CA PRO A 548 9.12 -2.94 -29.95
C PRO A 548 8.64 -4.23 -30.63
N GLY A 549 7.71 -4.96 -30.00
CA GLY A 549 7.13 -6.20 -30.54
C GLY A 549 7.94 -7.49 -30.36
N LEU A 550 9.15 -7.45 -29.77
CA LEU A 550 9.98 -8.65 -29.51
C LEU A 550 9.27 -9.68 -28.59
N VAL A 551 8.34 -9.19 -27.77
CA VAL A 551 7.58 -9.96 -26.78
C VAL A 551 6.45 -10.78 -27.40
N ASN A 552 5.85 -10.29 -28.50
CA ASN A 552 4.74 -10.98 -29.16
C ASN A 552 5.09 -12.42 -29.53
N PHE A 553 6.35 -12.69 -29.86
CA PHE A 553 6.85 -14.01 -30.18
C PHE A 553 6.73 -15.02 -29.00
N LEU A 554 6.85 -14.54 -27.75
CA LEU A 554 6.86 -15.41 -26.56
C LEU A 554 5.44 -15.74 -26.08
N ILE A 555 4.53 -14.76 -26.13
CA ILE A 555 3.10 -14.94 -25.87
C ILE A 555 2.49 -15.81 -26.97
N GLN A 556 2.87 -15.58 -28.23
CA GLN A 556 2.46 -16.41 -29.36
C GLN A 556 3.02 -17.83 -29.30
N GLY A 557 4.22 -18.07 -28.75
CA GLY A 557 4.80 -19.42 -28.68
C GLY A 557 4.06 -20.38 -27.74
N ASN A 558 3.65 -19.90 -26.56
CA ASN A 558 2.78 -20.67 -25.67
C ASN A 558 1.37 -20.83 -26.28
N ARG A 559 0.84 -19.78 -26.92
CA ARG A 559 -0.44 -19.86 -27.64
C ARG A 559 -0.39 -20.83 -28.83
N MET A 560 0.73 -20.91 -29.55
CA MET A 560 0.97 -21.83 -30.67
C MET A 560 1.01 -23.27 -30.18
N ARG A 561 1.62 -23.54 -29.01
CA ARG A 561 1.56 -24.87 -28.38
C ARG A 561 0.16 -25.21 -27.88
N PHE A 562 -0.50 -24.29 -27.16
CA PHE A 562 -1.78 -24.56 -26.48
C PHE A 562 -3.01 -24.54 -27.39
N LEU A 563 -3.04 -23.71 -28.43
CA LEU A 563 -4.20 -23.58 -29.32
C LEU A 563 -3.96 -24.16 -30.72
N GLN A 564 -2.71 -24.28 -31.17
CA GLN A 564 -2.41 -24.62 -32.58
C GLN A 564 -1.47 -25.82 -32.77
N GLY A 565 -1.02 -26.46 -31.67
CA GLY A 565 -0.10 -27.61 -31.72
C GLY A 565 1.26 -27.37 -32.37
N LYS A 566 1.71 -26.12 -32.53
CA LYS A 566 2.97 -25.75 -33.23
C LYS A 566 4.10 -25.40 -32.27
N GLU A 567 5.28 -25.92 -32.54
CA GLU A 567 6.53 -25.59 -31.84
C GLU A 567 7.13 -24.27 -32.36
N PRO A 568 7.56 -23.35 -31.48
CA PRO A 568 8.21 -22.11 -31.89
C PRO A 568 9.67 -22.34 -32.38
N PRO A 569 10.22 -21.49 -33.28
CA PRO A 569 11.57 -21.61 -33.80
C PRO A 569 12.68 -21.73 -32.73
N GLN A 570 13.60 -22.70 -32.92
CA GLN A 570 14.67 -23.02 -31.97
C GLN A 570 15.66 -21.84 -31.80
N GLY A 571 15.99 -21.48 -30.55
CA GLY A 571 17.01 -20.46 -30.24
C GLY A 571 16.60 -18.98 -30.40
N ALA A 572 15.35 -18.69 -30.79
CA ALA A 572 14.82 -17.31 -30.79
C ALA A 572 14.57 -16.78 -29.36
N TRP A 573 14.23 -17.67 -28.42
CA TRP A 573 13.86 -17.36 -27.03
C TRP A 573 15.00 -16.74 -26.21
N GLY A 574 16.19 -17.35 -26.22
CA GLY A 574 17.34 -16.91 -25.42
C GLY A 574 17.92 -15.57 -25.88
N ARG A 575 18.18 -15.42 -27.19
CA ARG A 575 18.80 -14.22 -27.77
C ARG A 575 17.98 -12.95 -27.57
N ASN A 576 16.65 -13.07 -27.60
CA ASN A 576 15.74 -11.94 -27.40
C ASN A 576 15.62 -11.53 -25.92
N MET A 577 15.72 -12.51 -25.01
CA MET A 577 15.65 -12.26 -23.58
C MET A 577 16.91 -11.57 -23.03
N ASP A 578 18.08 -11.86 -23.59
CA ASP A 578 19.34 -11.23 -23.17
C ASP A 578 19.41 -9.76 -23.60
N LYS A 579 19.00 -9.44 -24.84
CA LYS A 579 18.90 -8.04 -25.32
C LYS A 579 17.97 -7.18 -24.48
N ARG A 580 16.82 -7.75 -24.05
CA ARG A 580 15.86 -7.04 -23.19
C ARG A 580 16.43 -6.81 -21.80
N LYS A 581 17.14 -7.79 -21.22
CA LYS A 581 17.83 -7.62 -19.92
C LYS A 581 18.87 -6.50 -19.97
N GLU A 582 19.71 -6.49 -21.01
CA GLU A 582 20.69 -5.41 -21.22
C GLU A 582 20.01 -4.05 -21.29
N GLU A 583 18.95 -3.92 -22.11
CA GLU A 583 18.17 -2.68 -22.23
C GLU A 583 17.58 -2.20 -20.90
N ILE A 584 17.08 -3.12 -20.07
CA ILE A 584 16.50 -2.80 -18.76
C ILE A 584 17.58 -2.31 -17.81
N PHE A 585 18.73 -2.98 -17.78
CA PHE A 585 19.83 -2.62 -16.89
C PHE A 585 20.50 -1.30 -17.32
N ASP A 586 20.49 -0.95 -18.61
CA ASP A 586 20.88 0.38 -19.11
C ASP A 586 20.04 1.51 -18.47
N GLN A 587 18.81 1.22 -18.02
CA GLN A 587 17.92 2.23 -17.41
C GLN A 587 18.30 2.57 -15.97
N GLN A 588 19.18 1.80 -15.32
CA GLN A 588 19.56 2.04 -13.92
C GLN A 588 20.13 3.45 -13.71
N GLY A 589 20.99 3.91 -14.63
CA GLY A 589 21.60 5.25 -14.58
C GLY A 589 20.67 6.41 -14.96
N LYS A 590 19.42 6.13 -15.37
CA LYS A 590 18.48 7.16 -15.84
C LYS A 590 17.71 7.82 -14.68
N PRO A 591 17.24 9.08 -14.87
CA PRO A 591 16.31 9.75 -13.97
C PRO A 591 15.15 8.87 -13.55
N VAL A 592 14.86 8.89 -12.24
CA VAL A 592 13.64 8.30 -11.68
C VAL A 592 12.55 9.33 -11.77
N GLU A 593 11.40 8.92 -12.29
CA GLU A 593 10.26 9.78 -12.55
C GLU A 593 9.27 9.77 -11.39
N ALA A 594 9.09 8.62 -10.72
CA ALA A 594 8.22 8.50 -9.55
C ALA A 594 8.82 7.62 -8.45
N ARG A 595 8.46 7.90 -7.20
CA ARG A 595 8.86 7.13 -6.03
C ARG A 595 7.72 6.92 -5.06
N THR A 596 7.79 5.81 -4.33
CA THR A 596 6.98 5.55 -3.14
C THR A 596 7.69 4.54 -2.25
N ARG A 597 7.15 4.26 -1.06
CA ARG A 597 7.72 3.37 -0.06
C ARG A 597 6.72 2.32 0.39
N VAL A 598 7.15 1.08 0.59
CA VAL A 598 6.30 -0.01 1.11
C VAL A 598 6.83 -0.42 2.47
N LYS A 599 6.09 -0.11 3.53
CA LYS A 599 6.46 -0.37 4.93
C LYS A 599 5.23 -0.65 5.79
N ASP A 600 5.43 -1.23 6.97
CA ASP A 600 4.36 -1.55 7.94
C ASP A 600 3.18 -2.33 7.30
N PHE A 601 3.53 -3.29 6.45
CA PHE A 601 2.62 -4.15 5.67
C PHE A 601 2.63 -5.60 6.19
N ALA A 602 2.99 -5.80 7.46
CA ALA A 602 2.94 -7.10 8.11
C ALA A 602 1.48 -7.49 8.36
N GLY A 603 0.99 -8.54 7.70
CA GLY A 603 -0.41 -8.95 7.78
C GLY A 603 -1.39 -7.99 7.09
N ASN A 604 -0.91 -7.01 6.31
CA ASN A 604 -1.75 -6.08 5.53
C ASN A 604 -1.29 -6.03 4.07
N GLY A 605 -2.23 -6.12 3.15
CA GLY A 605 -2.00 -5.94 1.73
C GLY A 605 -2.09 -4.48 1.29
N VAL A 606 -1.24 -4.06 0.35
CA VAL A 606 -1.28 -2.71 -0.23
C VAL A 606 -1.04 -2.72 -1.73
N TYR A 607 -1.84 -1.94 -2.46
CA TYR A 607 -1.51 -1.54 -3.84
C TYR A 607 -0.77 -0.22 -3.85
N LYS A 608 0.31 -0.16 -4.63
CA LYS A 608 0.99 1.07 -5.03
C LYS A 608 0.61 1.40 -6.46
N ARG A 609 -0.03 2.55 -6.67
CA ARG A 609 -0.69 2.91 -7.93
C ARG A 609 0.11 3.98 -8.68
N PHE A 610 0.29 3.75 -9.97
CA PHE A 610 1.00 4.64 -10.87
C PHE A 610 0.16 4.93 -12.10
N LEU A 611 0.19 6.16 -12.59
CA LEU A 611 -0.36 6.50 -13.92
C LEU A 611 0.78 6.53 -14.92
N VAL A 612 0.57 5.88 -16.06
CA VAL A 612 1.53 5.79 -17.15
C VAL A 612 0.86 6.20 -18.45
N LYS A 613 1.48 7.13 -19.19
CA LYS A 613 1.03 7.50 -20.54
C LYS A 613 1.89 6.81 -21.58
N GLY A 614 1.33 5.81 -22.25
CA GLY A 614 1.99 5.07 -23.32
C GLY A 614 1.87 5.72 -24.70
N PRO A 615 2.53 5.15 -25.73
CA PRO A 615 3.23 3.86 -25.69
C PRO A 615 4.66 3.97 -25.15
N VAL A 616 4.97 3.26 -24.05
CA VAL A 616 6.28 3.23 -23.39
C VAL A 616 6.52 1.89 -22.70
N SER A 617 7.78 1.52 -22.47
CA SER A 617 8.12 0.56 -21.42
C SER A 617 8.16 1.28 -20.09
N CYS A 618 7.57 0.70 -19.04
CA CYS A 618 7.63 1.18 -17.68
C CYS A 618 8.35 0.17 -16.80
N GLY A 619 9.40 0.60 -16.10
CA GLY A 619 10.20 -0.21 -15.21
C GLY A 619 10.04 0.24 -13.77
N PHE A 620 9.76 -0.72 -12.88
CA PHE A 620 9.70 -0.53 -11.44
C PHE A 620 10.85 -1.27 -10.78
N THR A 621 11.62 -0.58 -9.94
CA THR A 621 12.63 -1.19 -9.09
C THR A 621 12.12 -1.20 -7.66
N VAL A 622 11.99 -2.39 -7.08
CA VAL A 622 11.70 -2.60 -5.65
C VAL A 622 13.03 -2.79 -4.95
N ARG A 623 13.52 -1.72 -4.33
CA ARG A 623 14.81 -1.70 -3.63
C ARG A 623 14.68 -2.18 -2.20
N ARG A 624 15.69 -2.91 -1.72
CA ARG A 624 15.73 -3.41 -0.34
C ARG A 624 15.75 -2.33 0.71
N ASN A 625 16.41 -1.19 0.49
CA ASN A 625 16.55 -0.13 1.51
C ASN A 625 16.95 -0.70 2.91
N ALA A 626 18.00 -1.54 2.92
CA ALA A 626 18.47 -2.27 4.09
C ALA A 626 17.44 -3.22 4.75
N SER A 627 16.58 -3.83 3.92
CA SER A 627 15.64 -4.90 4.28
C SER A 627 16.24 -6.30 4.18
N PHE A 628 15.57 -7.28 4.78
CA PHE A 628 15.91 -8.70 4.69
C PHE A 628 15.92 -9.23 3.25
N ASN A 629 14.82 -9.14 2.52
CA ASN A 629 14.70 -9.43 1.09
C ASN A 629 13.60 -8.55 0.49
N THR A 630 13.51 -8.45 -0.84
CA THR A 630 12.39 -7.77 -1.52
C THR A 630 11.42 -8.78 -2.11
N ILE A 631 10.12 -8.47 -2.01
CA ILE A 631 9.03 -9.30 -2.52
C ILE A 631 8.04 -8.48 -3.33
N VAL A 632 7.36 -9.14 -4.28
CA VAL A 632 6.21 -8.60 -5.03
C VAL A 632 5.19 -9.72 -5.24
N ASN A 633 3.93 -9.45 -4.94
CA ASN A 633 2.87 -10.46 -5.00
C ASN A 633 2.02 -10.37 -6.28
N GLY A 634 1.91 -9.18 -6.88
CA GLY A 634 1.21 -9.04 -8.16
C GLY A 634 1.41 -7.69 -8.85
N VAL A 635 1.10 -7.67 -10.15
CA VAL A 635 1.23 -6.51 -11.04
C VAL A 635 -0.04 -6.44 -11.90
N PHE A 636 -0.63 -5.25 -11.98
CA PHE A 636 -1.94 -5.04 -12.60
C PHE A 636 -1.90 -3.83 -13.52
N VAL A 637 -2.47 -3.94 -14.71
CA VAL A 637 -2.55 -2.87 -15.70
C VAL A 637 -4.01 -2.65 -16.09
N THR A 638 -4.45 -1.39 -16.07
CA THR A 638 -5.82 -0.98 -16.38
C THR A 638 -5.80 0.32 -17.15
N ARG A 639 -6.36 0.31 -18.35
CA ARG A 639 -6.53 1.47 -19.20
C ARG A 639 -7.64 2.36 -18.64
N LEU A 640 -7.39 3.66 -18.62
CA LEU A 640 -8.31 4.66 -18.06
C LEU A 640 -9.01 5.51 -19.11
N ASP A 641 -8.49 5.57 -20.34
CA ASP A 641 -8.94 6.48 -21.41
C ASP A 641 -9.72 5.79 -22.55
N GLY A 642 -10.00 4.49 -22.45
CA GLY A 642 -10.46 3.65 -23.56
C GLY A 642 -11.90 3.15 -23.45
N LYS A 643 -12.59 3.15 -24.60
CA LYS A 643 -13.98 2.70 -24.86
C LYS A 643 -14.06 1.26 -25.37
N TYR A 644 -13.32 0.33 -24.77
CA TYR A 644 -13.28 -1.07 -25.22
C TYR A 644 -14.06 -1.96 -24.27
N ASP A 645 -14.76 -2.95 -24.80
CA ASP A 645 -15.36 -4.01 -24.00
C ASP A 645 -14.24 -4.87 -23.42
N THR A 646 -13.91 -4.66 -22.15
CA THR A 646 -12.98 -5.53 -21.42
C THR A 646 -13.62 -6.90 -21.25
N LEU A 647 -12.83 -7.97 -21.36
CA LEU A 647 -13.33 -9.29 -20.97
C LEU A 647 -13.58 -9.25 -19.46
N PRO A 648 -14.82 -9.42 -19.00
CA PRO A 648 -15.07 -9.31 -17.59
C PRO A 648 -14.45 -10.55 -16.92
N ILE A 649 -13.43 -10.31 -16.08
CA ILE A 649 -12.83 -11.31 -15.17
C ILE A 649 -13.88 -11.90 -14.23
N LEU A 650 -14.95 -11.12 -14.05
CA LEU A 650 -16.14 -11.41 -13.30
C LEU A 650 -17.32 -11.69 -14.26
N ALA A 651 -18.37 -12.38 -13.82
CA ALA A 651 -19.50 -12.75 -14.65
C ALA A 651 -20.29 -11.52 -15.15
N SER A 652 -20.98 -11.64 -16.30
CA SER A 652 -21.68 -10.52 -16.97
C SER A 652 -22.85 -9.91 -16.17
N ARG A 653 -23.26 -10.53 -15.06
CA ARG A 653 -24.32 -10.07 -14.15
C ARG A 653 -23.80 -9.52 -12.82
N ASP A 654 -22.50 -9.22 -12.75
CA ASP A 654 -21.86 -8.79 -11.51
C ASP A 654 -22.09 -7.29 -11.21
N PRO A 655 -22.10 -6.91 -9.92
CA PRO A 655 -22.80 -5.73 -9.40
C PRO A 655 -22.12 -4.38 -9.66
N TYR A 656 -21.27 -4.27 -10.68
CA TYR A 656 -20.38 -3.12 -10.88
C TYR A 656 -20.84 -2.16 -11.97
N ILE A 657 -21.92 -2.51 -12.68
CA ILE A 657 -22.57 -1.63 -13.65
C ILE A 657 -23.84 -1.09 -12.99
N PRO A 658 -23.95 0.24 -12.76
CA PRO A 658 -25.13 0.80 -12.13
C PRO A 658 -26.29 0.74 -13.12
N SER A 659 -27.42 0.18 -12.70
CA SER A 659 -28.66 0.39 -13.43
C SER A 659 -29.19 1.78 -13.12
N VAL A 660 -29.35 2.62 -14.14
CA VAL A 660 -30.01 3.93 -14.01
C VAL A 660 -31.52 3.84 -14.26
N ASN A 661 -32.03 2.63 -14.53
CA ASN A 661 -33.44 2.41 -14.79
C ASN A 661 -34.26 2.73 -13.55
N GLY A 662 -35.22 3.64 -13.69
CA GLY A 662 -36.08 4.09 -12.60
C GLY A 662 -35.48 5.20 -11.71
N LEU A 663 -34.35 5.80 -12.10
CA LEU A 663 -33.81 7.00 -11.46
C LEU A 663 -34.14 8.25 -12.27
N SER A 664 -34.59 9.31 -11.59
CA SER A 664 -34.93 10.59 -12.23
C SER A 664 -33.76 11.58 -12.22
N ALA A 665 -33.45 12.18 -13.38
CA ALA A 665 -32.49 13.29 -13.47
C ALA A 665 -33.06 14.53 -12.77
N GLY A 666 -32.25 15.21 -11.95
CA GLY A 666 -32.65 16.38 -11.15
C GLY A 666 -33.42 16.06 -9.86
N GLY A 667 -34.10 14.92 -9.78
CA GLY A 667 -34.76 14.41 -8.58
C GLY A 667 -33.85 13.49 -7.77
N ASP A 668 -33.72 12.24 -8.19
CA ASP A 668 -32.85 11.25 -7.54
C ASP A 668 -31.38 11.52 -7.82
N LEU A 669 -31.08 12.13 -8.97
CA LEU A 669 -29.73 12.45 -9.42
C LEU A 669 -29.55 13.98 -9.54
N PRO A 670 -29.14 14.68 -8.47
CA PRO A 670 -28.87 16.12 -8.54
C PRO A 670 -27.81 16.45 -9.59
N MET A 671 -28.10 17.43 -10.45
CA MET A 671 -27.26 17.75 -11.60
C MET A 671 -25.89 18.28 -11.21
N ASP A 672 -25.77 18.99 -10.09
CA ASP A 672 -24.51 19.47 -9.53
C ASP A 672 -23.61 18.31 -9.05
N VAL A 673 -24.20 17.31 -8.40
CA VAL A 673 -23.49 16.10 -7.96
C VAL A 673 -23.03 15.27 -9.16
N LEU A 674 -23.90 15.07 -10.15
CA LEU A 674 -23.54 14.37 -11.39
C LEU A 674 -22.43 15.12 -12.14
N SER A 675 -22.54 16.45 -12.25
CA SER A 675 -21.53 17.28 -12.92
C SER A 675 -20.18 17.22 -12.21
N LEU A 676 -20.16 17.22 -10.87
CA LEU A 676 -18.93 17.06 -10.10
C LEU A 676 -18.33 15.66 -10.29
N TRP A 677 -19.16 14.62 -10.24
CA TRP A 677 -18.71 13.25 -10.45
C TRP A 677 -18.12 13.08 -11.85
N SER A 678 -18.84 13.48 -12.90
CA SER A 678 -18.37 13.36 -14.30
C SER A 678 -17.16 14.26 -14.59
N GLY A 679 -17.16 15.49 -14.07
CA GLY A 679 -16.06 16.45 -14.26
C GLY A 679 -14.75 16.02 -13.60
N ALA A 680 -14.78 15.07 -12.67
CA ALA A 680 -13.57 14.52 -12.06
C ALA A 680 -12.79 13.56 -12.98
N PHE A 681 -13.35 13.15 -14.13
CA PHE A 681 -12.76 12.18 -15.07
C PHE A 681 -12.13 12.84 -16.32
N THR A 682 -11.53 14.03 -16.22
CA THR A 682 -10.96 14.71 -17.41
C THR A 682 -9.76 13.96 -18.01
N ASP A 683 -9.76 13.79 -19.34
CA ASP A 683 -9.11 12.72 -20.12
C ASP A 683 -7.56 12.72 -20.27
N TYR A 684 -6.77 13.62 -19.66
CA TYR A 684 -5.42 13.91 -20.23
C TYR A 684 -4.18 13.98 -19.33
N LEU A 685 -4.19 13.55 -18.06
CA LEU A 685 -3.21 14.12 -17.13
C LEU A 685 -2.30 13.13 -16.38
N PRO A 686 -0.98 13.13 -16.67
CA PRO A 686 0.04 12.52 -15.83
C PRO A 686 0.45 13.44 -14.66
N SER A 687 -0.42 14.35 -14.18
CA SER A 687 -0.12 15.20 -13.02
C SER A 687 -0.72 14.60 -11.74
N PRO A 688 0.07 14.34 -10.68
CA PRO A 688 -0.45 13.79 -9.44
C PRO A 688 -1.44 14.72 -8.73
N SER A 689 -1.20 16.04 -8.72
CA SER A 689 -2.07 17.01 -8.06
C SER A 689 -3.44 17.11 -8.72
N ARG A 690 -3.50 17.00 -10.06
CA ARG A 690 -4.78 16.97 -10.79
C ARG A 690 -5.56 15.68 -10.51
N TRP A 691 -4.88 14.53 -10.47
CA TRP A 691 -5.50 13.26 -10.09
C TRP A 691 -6.07 13.30 -8.67
N ASP A 692 -5.30 13.81 -7.71
CA ASP A 692 -5.74 13.94 -6.31
C ASP A 692 -6.99 14.82 -6.19
N ARG A 693 -7.05 15.91 -6.95
CA ARG A 693 -8.24 16.78 -7.01
C ARG A 693 -9.46 16.01 -7.52
N GLY A 694 -9.32 15.24 -8.60
CA GLY A 694 -10.40 14.40 -9.14
C GLY A 694 -10.88 13.31 -8.17
N GLU A 695 -9.98 12.60 -7.49
CA GLU A 695 -10.34 11.65 -6.43
C GLU A 695 -11.14 12.32 -5.30
N ARG A 696 -10.74 13.53 -4.89
CA ARG A 696 -11.46 14.30 -3.87
C ARG A 696 -12.84 14.74 -4.32
N ASP A 697 -12.97 15.18 -5.57
CA ASP A 697 -14.24 15.64 -6.11
C ASP A 697 -15.21 14.47 -6.29
N ARG A 698 -14.74 13.28 -6.67
CA ARG A 698 -15.56 12.04 -6.64
C ARG A 698 -15.99 11.67 -5.23
N LEU A 699 -15.09 11.76 -4.25
CA LEU A 699 -15.45 11.49 -2.84
C LEU A 699 -16.48 12.49 -2.31
N ARG A 700 -16.33 13.78 -2.66
CA ARG A 700 -17.32 14.82 -2.33
C ARG A 700 -18.67 14.54 -2.97
N ALA A 701 -18.69 14.26 -4.27
CA ALA A 701 -19.90 13.90 -4.99
C ALA A 701 -20.58 12.68 -4.36
N TYR A 702 -19.82 11.65 -3.97
CA TYR A 702 -20.34 10.49 -3.28
C TYR A 702 -20.94 10.82 -1.91
N ARG A 703 -20.24 11.60 -1.06
CA ARG A 703 -20.79 12.02 0.25
C ARG A 703 -22.09 12.82 0.08
N SER A 704 -22.15 13.70 -0.92
CA SER A 704 -23.37 14.45 -1.27
C SER A 704 -24.49 13.52 -1.70
N MET A 705 -24.20 12.57 -2.60
CA MET A 705 -25.18 11.60 -3.09
C MET A 705 -25.68 10.69 -1.97
N GLN A 706 -24.79 10.20 -1.12
CA GLN A 706 -25.13 9.37 0.04
C GLN A 706 -26.08 10.12 0.97
N LYS A 707 -25.79 11.38 1.32
CA LYS A 707 -26.68 12.18 2.17
C LYS A 707 -28.05 12.43 1.51
N HIS A 708 -28.10 12.58 0.19
CA HIS A 708 -29.33 12.77 -0.58
C HIS A 708 -30.19 11.50 -0.63
N LEU A 709 -29.58 10.34 -0.84
CA LEU A 709 -30.27 9.08 -1.09
C LEU A 709 -30.51 8.22 0.16
N MET A 710 -29.68 8.33 1.21
CA MET A 710 -29.81 7.51 2.43
C MET A 710 -31.18 7.59 3.11
N PRO A 711 -31.86 8.76 3.22
CA PRO A 711 -33.23 8.83 3.74
C PRO A 711 -34.26 8.03 2.92
N ARG A 712 -33.89 7.60 1.70
CA ARG A 712 -34.71 6.85 0.73
C ARG A 712 -34.05 5.50 0.40
N ALA A 713 -33.24 4.95 1.30
CA ALA A 713 -32.47 3.72 1.09
C ALA A 713 -33.33 2.44 1.03
N GLU A 714 -34.65 2.53 1.24
CA GLU A 714 -35.56 1.42 0.99
C GLU A 714 -35.63 1.07 -0.51
N ASN A 715 -35.41 2.05 -1.38
CA ASN A 715 -35.34 1.83 -2.82
C ASN A 715 -34.04 1.10 -3.20
N VAL A 716 -34.20 -0.07 -3.84
CA VAL A 716 -33.09 -0.92 -4.29
C VAL A 716 -32.16 -0.17 -5.26
N GLN A 717 -32.69 0.65 -6.18
CA GLN A 717 -31.86 1.37 -7.15
C GLN A 717 -30.97 2.41 -6.49
N HIS A 718 -31.44 3.08 -5.44
CA HIS A 718 -30.61 4.00 -4.66
C HIS A 718 -29.45 3.29 -3.98
N ARG A 719 -29.71 2.11 -3.37
CA ARG A 719 -28.66 1.31 -2.74
C ARG A 719 -27.64 0.80 -3.75
N GLU A 720 -28.10 0.28 -4.89
CA GLU A 720 -27.20 -0.22 -5.93
C GLU A 720 -26.35 0.90 -6.54
N LEU A 721 -26.90 2.09 -6.79
CA LEU A 721 -26.10 3.24 -7.26
C LEU A 721 -25.00 3.63 -6.26
N LEU A 722 -25.36 3.79 -4.98
CA LEU A 722 -24.38 4.11 -3.94
C LEU A 722 -23.30 3.04 -3.84
N ARG A 723 -23.71 1.77 -3.89
CA ARG A 723 -22.81 0.62 -3.82
C ARG A 723 -21.82 0.57 -4.99
N VAL A 724 -22.27 0.88 -6.21
CA VAL A 724 -21.39 0.98 -7.38
C VAL A 724 -20.39 2.12 -7.22
N TRP A 725 -20.84 3.32 -6.81
CA TRP A 725 -19.92 4.45 -6.61
C TRP A 725 -18.92 4.19 -5.48
N GLN A 726 -19.37 3.54 -4.41
CA GLN A 726 -18.53 3.11 -3.29
C GLN A 726 -17.45 2.13 -3.77
N PHE A 727 -17.82 1.15 -4.60
CA PHE A 727 -16.89 0.25 -5.27
C PHE A 727 -15.89 1.04 -6.13
N SER A 728 -16.33 1.93 -7.03
CA SER A 728 -15.43 2.75 -7.86
C SER A 728 -14.44 3.60 -7.04
N LEU A 729 -14.82 4.02 -5.83
CA LEU A 729 -13.99 4.78 -4.89
C LEU A 729 -13.08 3.91 -4.00
N LYS A 730 -13.15 2.57 -4.15
CA LYS A 730 -12.39 1.58 -3.39
C LYS A 730 -12.69 1.66 -1.88
N LEU A 731 -13.93 2.00 -1.54
CA LEU A 731 -14.42 2.08 -0.17
C LEU A 731 -15.11 0.75 0.18
N TRP A 732 -14.74 0.13 1.29
CA TRP A 732 -15.20 -1.22 1.61
C TRP A 732 -15.94 -1.30 2.94
N ASP A 733 -17.08 -1.99 2.92
CA ASP A 733 -17.83 -2.44 4.10
C ASP A 733 -18.13 -3.95 4.02
N GLY A 734 -18.85 -4.48 5.02
CA GLY A 734 -19.17 -5.90 5.08
C GLY A 734 -20.05 -6.38 3.93
N ASP A 735 -21.02 -5.57 3.51
CA ASP A 735 -21.98 -5.94 2.47
C ASP A 735 -21.32 -5.98 1.10
N LEU A 736 -20.50 -4.98 0.77
CA LEU A 736 -19.76 -4.93 -0.49
C LEU A 736 -18.77 -6.11 -0.59
N ARG A 737 -18.10 -6.47 0.52
CA ARG A 737 -17.20 -7.63 0.58
C ARG A 737 -17.93 -8.96 0.37
N ASN A 738 -19.06 -9.15 1.03
CA ASN A 738 -19.88 -10.36 0.87
C ASN A 738 -20.36 -10.51 -0.57
N ALA A 739 -20.72 -9.40 -1.21
CA ALA A 739 -21.19 -9.45 -2.58
C ALA A 739 -20.06 -9.66 -3.61
N PHE A 740 -18.86 -9.14 -3.34
CA PHE A 740 -17.65 -9.47 -4.10
C PHE A 740 -17.36 -10.98 -4.05
N ASP A 741 -17.39 -11.60 -2.87
CA ASP A 741 -17.15 -13.04 -2.75
C ASP A 741 -18.17 -13.87 -3.54
N LYS A 742 -19.45 -13.48 -3.49
CA LYS A 742 -20.51 -14.11 -4.28
C LYS A 742 -20.25 -13.96 -5.79
N ALA A 743 -19.74 -12.80 -6.23
CA ALA A 743 -19.35 -12.57 -7.63
C ALA A 743 -18.19 -13.49 -8.03
N CYS A 744 -17.14 -13.57 -7.23
CA CYS A 744 -16.02 -14.48 -7.44
C CYS A 744 -16.46 -15.95 -7.59
N ILE A 745 -17.36 -16.43 -6.72
CA ILE A 745 -17.89 -17.79 -6.79
C ILE A 745 -18.73 -18.01 -8.06
N ARG A 746 -19.58 -17.04 -8.44
CA ARG A 746 -20.36 -17.12 -9.70
C ARG A 746 -19.43 -17.24 -10.90
N SER A 747 -18.41 -16.40 -10.98
CA SER A 747 -17.43 -16.40 -12.08
C SER A 747 -16.68 -17.72 -12.17
N TRP A 748 -16.27 -18.29 -11.02
CA TRP A 748 -15.67 -19.61 -11.00
C TRP A 748 -16.61 -20.70 -11.52
N ASN A 749 -17.87 -20.71 -11.05
CA ASN A 749 -18.86 -21.68 -11.51
C ASN A 749 -19.11 -21.55 -13.03
N GLU A 750 -19.18 -20.32 -13.57
CA GLU A 750 -19.30 -20.11 -15.02
C GLU A 750 -18.11 -20.67 -15.82
N LEU A 751 -16.88 -20.56 -15.32
CA LEU A 751 -15.71 -21.18 -15.95
C LEU A 751 -15.85 -22.70 -16.00
N GLN A 752 -16.39 -23.31 -14.95
CA GLN A 752 -16.67 -24.74 -14.92
C GLN A 752 -17.78 -25.15 -15.89
N GLU A 753 -18.80 -24.30 -16.10
CA GLU A 753 -19.81 -24.55 -17.14
C GLU A 753 -19.17 -24.55 -18.53
N ARG A 754 -18.34 -23.53 -18.83
CA ARG A 754 -17.74 -23.32 -20.15
C ARG A 754 -16.66 -24.36 -20.50
N SER A 755 -15.93 -24.89 -19.53
CA SER A 755 -14.87 -25.86 -19.81
C SER A 755 -14.74 -26.94 -18.74
N VAL A 756 -14.80 -28.19 -19.21
CA VAL A 756 -14.77 -29.40 -18.38
C VAL A 756 -13.48 -29.53 -17.56
N ILE A 757 -12.37 -28.95 -18.02
CA ILE A 757 -11.06 -29.07 -17.34
C ILE A 757 -11.07 -28.44 -15.95
N TYR A 758 -11.89 -27.40 -15.72
CA TYR A 758 -12.00 -26.71 -14.43
C TYR A 758 -12.85 -27.47 -13.41
N ARG A 759 -13.47 -28.59 -13.81
CA ARG A 759 -14.21 -29.49 -12.93
C ARG A 759 -13.29 -30.52 -12.27
N SER A 760 -12.05 -30.70 -12.75
CA SER A 760 -11.12 -31.73 -12.27
C SER A 760 -10.35 -31.29 -11.04
N ARG A 761 -10.46 -32.05 -9.95
CA ARG A 761 -9.61 -31.92 -8.75
C ARG A 761 -8.17 -32.36 -9.03
N GLU A 762 -7.94 -33.28 -9.96
CA GLU A 762 -6.57 -33.66 -10.35
C GLU A 762 -5.85 -32.47 -11.00
N TRP A 763 -6.57 -31.67 -11.79
CA TRP A 763 -6.03 -30.47 -12.43
C TRP A 763 -6.05 -29.22 -11.53
N ARG A 764 -7.04 -29.14 -10.63
CA ARG A 764 -7.31 -27.99 -9.75
C ARG A 764 -7.59 -28.47 -8.31
N PRO A 765 -6.57 -28.98 -7.59
CA PRO A 765 -6.77 -29.68 -6.31
C PRO A 765 -7.30 -28.79 -5.19
N ASN A 766 -7.06 -27.49 -5.29
CA ASN A 766 -7.28 -26.51 -4.23
C ASN A 766 -8.49 -25.60 -4.50
N SER A 767 -9.18 -25.82 -5.62
CA SER A 767 -10.33 -25.04 -6.07
C SER A 767 -11.64 -25.51 -5.42
N PRO A 768 -12.61 -24.62 -5.19
CA PRO A 768 -13.94 -25.01 -4.74
C PRO A 768 -14.69 -25.78 -5.84
N ASN A 769 -15.67 -26.61 -5.45
CA ASN A 769 -16.61 -27.27 -6.38
C ASN A 769 -15.94 -28.11 -7.49
N VAL A 770 -14.87 -28.84 -7.18
CA VAL A 770 -14.19 -29.74 -8.13
C VAL A 770 -14.42 -31.22 -7.79
N LEU A 771 -14.48 -32.06 -8.82
CA LEU A 771 -14.69 -33.51 -8.75
C LEU A 771 -13.36 -34.26 -8.78
N PRO A 772 -13.20 -35.36 -8.02
CA PRO A 772 -12.00 -36.22 -8.02
C PRO A 772 -11.94 -37.12 -9.27
N LEU A 773 -12.04 -36.51 -10.47
CA LEU A 773 -12.01 -37.15 -11.78
C LEU A 773 -10.88 -36.56 -12.64
N SER A 774 -10.30 -37.37 -13.51
CA SER A 774 -9.32 -36.91 -14.50
C SER A 774 -9.95 -36.04 -15.58
N ARG A 775 -9.12 -35.39 -16.41
CA ARG A 775 -9.60 -34.60 -17.56
C ARG A 775 -10.34 -35.48 -18.57
N GLU A 776 -9.82 -36.67 -18.82
CA GLU A 776 -10.38 -37.66 -19.74
C GLU A 776 -11.72 -38.18 -19.21
N GLU A 777 -11.78 -38.53 -17.92
CA GLU A 777 -13.03 -38.98 -17.27
C GLU A 777 -14.12 -37.89 -17.36
N LEU A 778 -13.78 -36.61 -17.14
CA LEU A 778 -14.74 -35.51 -17.25
C LEU A 778 -15.20 -35.25 -18.69
N SER A 779 -14.31 -35.39 -19.67
CA SER A 779 -14.67 -35.32 -21.08
C SER A 779 -15.64 -36.43 -21.47
N GLN A 780 -15.40 -37.67 -21.00
CA GLN A 780 -16.32 -38.80 -21.20
C GLN A 780 -17.67 -38.58 -20.50
N MET A 781 -17.64 -38.04 -19.29
CA MET A 781 -18.84 -37.71 -18.52
C MET A 781 -19.71 -36.69 -19.27
N ALA A 782 -19.10 -35.64 -19.81
CA ALA A 782 -19.78 -34.64 -20.63
C ALA A 782 -20.31 -35.22 -21.94
N ALA A 783 -19.51 -36.04 -22.64
CA ALA A 783 -19.92 -36.70 -23.90
C ALA A 783 -21.13 -37.62 -23.72
N ARG A 784 -21.32 -38.20 -22.53
CA ARG A 784 -22.45 -39.07 -22.18
C ARG A 784 -23.64 -38.31 -21.58
N GLY A 785 -23.61 -36.97 -21.55
CA GLY A 785 -24.70 -36.15 -21.02
C GLY A 785 -24.95 -36.31 -19.53
N ILE A 786 -23.97 -36.81 -18.76
CA ILE A 786 -24.11 -37.00 -17.31
C ILE A 786 -23.94 -35.64 -16.63
N ASP A 787 -24.97 -35.18 -15.92
CA ASP A 787 -24.88 -33.95 -15.12
C ASP A 787 -23.80 -34.12 -14.04
N TRP A 788 -22.81 -33.24 -14.04
CA TRP A 788 -21.71 -33.27 -13.09
C TRP A 788 -22.07 -32.65 -11.74
N LYS A 789 -23.12 -31.80 -11.70
CA LYS A 789 -23.53 -31.09 -10.48
C LYS A 789 -24.12 -32.00 -9.43
N GLN A 790 -24.68 -33.16 -9.81
CA GLN A 790 -25.15 -34.17 -8.85
C GLN A 790 -24.00 -34.78 -8.01
N TYR A 791 -22.74 -34.63 -8.45
CA TYR A 791 -21.55 -35.14 -7.74
C TYR A 791 -20.83 -34.07 -6.92
N LEU A 792 -21.33 -32.83 -6.88
CA LEU A 792 -20.75 -31.77 -6.07
C LEU A 792 -21.09 -31.92 -4.59
N PRO A 793 -20.20 -31.49 -3.67
CA PRO A 793 -20.51 -31.42 -2.25
C PRO A 793 -21.77 -30.58 -2.00
N GLY A 794 -22.73 -31.13 -1.26
CA GLY A 794 -23.98 -30.44 -0.93
C GLY A 794 -25.00 -30.35 -2.07
N SER A 795 -24.84 -31.13 -3.14
CA SER A 795 -25.82 -31.20 -4.23
C SER A 795 -27.21 -31.65 -3.74
N ALA A 796 -28.25 -30.98 -4.22
CA ALA A 796 -29.65 -31.33 -3.94
C ALA A 796 -30.11 -32.58 -4.72
N SER A 797 -29.46 -32.87 -5.85
CA SER A 797 -29.76 -34.01 -6.70
C SER A 797 -28.87 -35.19 -6.33
N ARG A 798 -29.48 -36.33 -6.00
CA ARG A 798 -28.71 -37.56 -5.73
C ARG A 798 -28.13 -38.12 -7.03
N PRO A 799 -26.85 -38.50 -7.06
CA PRO A 799 -26.25 -39.07 -8.24
C PRO A 799 -26.87 -40.43 -8.58
N GLN A 800 -27.09 -40.69 -9.87
CA GLN A 800 -27.65 -41.96 -10.34
C GLN A 800 -26.74 -43.18 -10.09
N MET A 801 -25.43 -42.94 -9.96
CA MET A 801 -24.41 -43.94 -9.66
C MET A 801 -23.42 -43.34 -8.66
N SER A 802 -22.78 -44.16 -7.85
CA SER A 802 -21.70 -43.71 -6.97
C SER A 802 -20.51 -43.20 -7.80
N LEU A 803 -19.63 -42.42 -7.18
CA LEU A 803 -18.43 -41.91 -7.84
C LEU A 803 -17.52 -43.05 -8.34
N GLU A 804 -17.46 -44.18 -7.63
CA GLU A 804 -16.67 -45.35 -8.02
C GLU A 804 -17.28 -46.07 -9.23
N GLU A 805 -18.61 -46.22 -9.24
CA GLU A 805 -19.36 -46.77 -10.38
C GLU A 805 -19.23 -45.86 -11.60
N LEU A 806 -19.32 -44.54 -11.42
CA LEU A 806 -19.09 -43.57 -12.48
C LEU A 806 -17.70 -43.73 -13.08
N LYS A 807 -16.64 -43.82 -12.26
CA LYS A 807 -15.27 -44.02 -12.76
C LYS A 807 -15.12 -45.30 -13.58
N ARG A 808 -15.77 -46.39 -13.16
CA ARG A 808 -15.77 -47.65 -13.92
C ARG A 808 -16.52 -47.49 -15.24
N PHE A 809 -17.73 -46.94 -15.18
CA PHE A 809 -18.57 -46.69 -16.34
C PHE A 809 -17.86 -45.84 -17.40
N LEU A 810 -17.18 -44.76 -16.99
CA LEU A 810 -16.43 -43.87 -17.88
C LEU A 810 -15.21 -44.53 -18.54
N LYS A 811 -14.69 -45.63 -17.96
CA LYS A 811 -13.58 -46.42 -18.51
C LYS A 811 -14.04 -47.51 -19.47
N GLU A 812 -15.30 -47.93 -19.41
CA GLU A 812 -15.89 -48.93 -20.29
C GLU A 812 -16.30 -48.29 -21.63
N ALA A 813 -15.42 -48.41 -22.64
CA ALA A 813 -15.55 -48.12 -24.07
C ALA A 813 -15.88 -46.66 -24.53
N PRO A 814 -15.22 -46.13 -25.57
CA PRO A 814 -15.43 -44.76 -26.05
C PRO A 814 -16.78 -44.60 -26.74
N PRO A 815 -17.41 -43.41 -26.71
CA PRO A 815 -18.59 -43.13 -27.53
C PRO A 815 -18.25 -43.30 -29.01
N GLN A 816 -19.21 -43.83 -29.80
CA GLN A 816 -19.13 -43.77 -31.26
C GLN A 816 -18.94 -42.30 -31.66
N GLN A 817 -17.88 -41.98 -32.40
CA GLN A 817 -17.66 -40.64 -32.93
C GLN A 817 -18.91 -40.23 -33.74
N PRO A 818 -19.56 -39.09 -33.42
CA PRO A 818 -20.35 -38.42 -34.43
C PRO A 818 -19.38 -37.95 -35.51
N GLU A 819 -19.73 -38.20 -36.78
CA GLU A 819 -18.98 -37.68 -37.93
C GLU A 819 -18.78 -36.16 -37.76
N ASN A 820 -17.54 -35.73 -37.98
CA ASN A 820 -17.13 -34.34 -38.00
C ASN A 820 -18.20 -33.45 -38.63
N ASN A 821 -18.65 -32.46 -37.89
CA ASN A 821 -18.82 -31.11 -38.44
C ASN A 821 -18.54 -30.08 -37.34
N ASP A 822 -17.75 -29.11 -37.75
CA ASP A 822 -17.53 -27.78 -37.18
C ASP A 822 -16.40 -27.59 -36.16
N GLU A 823 -15.29 -27.05 -36.71
CA GLU A 823 -14.35 -26.15 -36.04
C GLU A 823 -15.12 -24.97 -35.40
N GLU A 824 -14.95 -24.73 -34.10
CA GLU A 824 -14.85 -23.39 -33.49
C GLU A 824 -14.25 -23.41 -32.07
#